data_AF-A0A8P0PID6-F1
#
_entry.id   AF-A0A8P0PID6-F1
#
_cell.length_a   1.000
_cell.length_b   1.000
_cell.length_c   1.000
_cell.angle_alpha   90.00
_cell.angle_beta   90.00
_cell.angle_gamma   90.00
#
_symmetry.space_group_name_H-M   'P 1'
#
loop_
_entity.id
_entity.type
_entity.pdbx_description
1 polymer ?
#
loop_
_entity_poly.entity_id
_entity_poly.type
_entity_poly.pdbx_seq_one_letter_code
_entity_poly.pdbx_strand_id
1 'polypeptide(L)'
;MQSEVAMDRMKKIKRQLSMTLRGGRSADKTNGAPEQIGLDESGGGGGTDLGEVPTRAAPGEPRSGRGPLSSAPEIVHEDLKMGSDGESDQASATSSDEVQSPVRVRMRNHPPRKISTEDINKRLSLPADIRLPEGYLEKLTLNSPIFDKPLSRRLRRVSLSEIGFGKLETYIKLDKLGEGTYATVYKGKSKLTDNLVALKEIRLEHEEGAPCTAIREVSLLKDLKHANIVTLHDIIHTEKSLTLVFEYLDKDLKQYLDDCGNVINMHNVKLFLFQLLRGLAYCHRQKVLHRDLKPQNLLINERGELKLADFGLARAKSIPTKTYSNEVVTLWYRPPDILLGSTDYSTQIDMWGVGCIFYEMATGRPLFPGSTVEEQLHFIFRILGTPTEETWPGILSNEEFKTYNYPKYRAEALLSHAPRLDSDGADLLTKLLQFEGRNRISAEDAMKHPFFLSLGERIHKLPDTTSIFALKEIQLQKEASLRSSSMPDSGSSWNSTGTNGGKCTCREETRTPAHSLAASIMLTSLKVVELPSVQKVEVYPVELLLVRHSDMDTPHTAQFSHTDSVDLVLRTAREHFLVSPQEETRLWIKNAEGSFERLCNTRVTVLDAALKTGQVVIMETRNKDGTWPSAQPQAVNTALEEEEDFQGQPGICGLTNLGNTCFMNSALQCLSNVPQLTEYFLKNHYLEELNFCNPLGMKGEIAEAYADLVKQAWSGHHRSIVPHVFKTKVGHFASQFLGYQQHDSQELLSFLLDGLHEDLNRVKKKEYVELCDAAGRPDQEVAQEAWQNHKRRNDSVIVDTFHGLFKSTLVCPDCGNVSVTFDPFCYLSVPLPVSHKRVMEVFFVSMDPRRKPEQHRLVVPKKGKISDLCVALAKHTGMSPERMMVADVFSHRFYKIYQLEESLSSILDRDDIFIYEVSGRSAIGENSREDVVLPIYLRERTPARDYNNSYYGLMLFGHPLLVSVPRDRLSWDALYHILLYRLSRYVTRPSSDDEDDGDEKADIEDKDNIPKPGHVAGASSQDSGPEQAGPSSGVAGGSRAPVDNSPGPSHWPQRARRKHLFTLQTVNSNGTSDRSTFNEDTHAQPYIAIDWEPEMKKRYYDEVEAEGYVKHDCVGYVLKKAPVRLQECIELFTTVETLEKENPWFCPTCKQHQLATKKLDLWMLPETLIIHLKRFSYTKFSREKLDTLVEFPIRDLDFSEFVIKPQNESAPELYKYDLIAVSNHYGGLRDGHCMCRAVAGLPRGRGAGCPVCD
;
A
#
# COMPACT_ATOMS: atom_id res chain seq x y z
N MET A 1 15.15 12.46 21.21
CA MET A 1 14.53 12.56 22.55
C MET A 1 12.98 12.46 22.56
N GLN A 2 12.33 11.75 21.64
CA GLN A 2 10.92 11.31 21.82
C GLN A 2 10.72 9.80 21.58
N SER A 3 11.81 9.03 21.61
CA SER A 3 11.83 7.57 21.49
C SER A 3 11.76 6.85 22.85
N GLU A 4 12.27 7.43 23.94
CA GLU A 4 12.31 6.77 25.26
C GLU A 4 10.93 6.64 25.93
N VAL A 5 10.04 7.62 25.76
CA VAL A 5 8.69 7.59 26.37
C VAL A 5 7.77 6.55 25.71
N ALA A 6 8.09 6.10 24.49
CA ALA A 6 7.35 5.04 23.81
C ALA A 6 7.70 3.65 24.39
N MET A 7 8.97 3.38 24.70
CA MET A 7 9.38 2.11 25.31
C MET A 7 8.81 1.92 26.72
N ASP A 8 8.65 2.98 27.50
CA ASP A 8 8.09 2.88 28.85
C ASP A 8 6.57 2.63 28.87
N ARG A 9 5.86 2.97 27.79
CA ARG A 9 4.45 2.57 27.58
C ARG A 9 4.32 1.14 27.05
N MET A 10 5.23 0.69 26.18
CA MET A 10 5.27 -0.71 25.72
C MET A 10 5.45 -1.68 26.90
N LYS A 11 6.31 -1.33 27.87
CA LYS A 11 6.49 -2.06 29.13
C LYS A 11 5.22 -2.17 30.00
N LYS A 12 4.23 -1.28 29.84
CA LYS A 12 2.96 -1.34 30.58
C LYS A 12 1.90 -2.20 29.88
N ILE A 13 1.83 -2.19 28.55
CA ILE A 13 0.86 -3.00 27.80
C ILE A 13 1.25 -4.50 27.82
N LYS A 14 2.55 -4.80 27.77
CA LYS A 14 3.09 -6.15 28.07
C LYS A 14 2.78 -6.66 29.48
N ARG A 15 2.23 -5.83 30.37
CA ARG A 15 1.84 -6.21 31.73
C ARG A 15 0.32 -6.47 31.88
N GLN A 16 -0.50 -6.18 30.86
CA GLN A 16 -1.93 -6.51 30.85
C GLN A 16 -2.27 -7.77 30.05
N LEU A 17 -1.58 -8.04 28.94
CA LEU A 17 -1.78 -9.27 28.14
C LEU A 17 -1.31 -10.55 28.85
N SER A 18 -0.71 -10.45 30.03
CA SER A 18 -0.22 -11.58 30.82
C SER A 18 -1.26 -12.20 31.77
N MET A 19 -2.50 -11.70 31.80
CA MET A 19 -3.49 -12.09 32.82
C MET A 19 -4.70 -12.89 32.32
N THR A 20 -4.72 -13.33 31.06
CA THR A 20 -5.87 -14.06 30.48
C THR A 20 -5.61 -15.57 30.29
N LEU A 21 -4.73 -16.15 31.10
CA LEU A 21 -4.67 -17.60 31.35
C LEU A 21 -4.65 -17.89 32.86
N ARG A 22 -5.84 -17.82 33.48
CA ARG A 22 -6.34 -18.72 34.55
C ARG A 22 -7.76 -18.31 34.95
N GLY A 23 -8.64 -19.29 35.08
CA GLY A 23 -10.06 -19.09 35.38
C GLY A 23 -10.36 -18.53 36.78
N GLY A 24 -11.59 -18.03 36.95
CA GLY A 24 -12.08 -17.50 38.22
C GLY A 24 -13.11 -18.40 38.92
N ARG A 25 -13.60 -17.94 40.07
CA ARG A 25 -14.80 -18.31 40.86
C ARG A 25 -14.77 -17.41 42.13
N SER A 26 -15.85 -17.10 42.83
CA SER A 26 -17.27 -17.47 42.75
C SER A 26 -18.14 -16.35 43.35
N ALA A 27 -19.44 -16.34 43.05
CA ALA A 27 -20.41 -15.51 43.79
C ALA A 27 -21.07 -16.30 44.93
N ASP A 28 -21.30 -15.69 46.09
CA ASP A 28 -22.56 -15.85 46.83
C ASP A 28 -22.83 -14.69 47.82
N LYS A 29 -24.01 -14.74 48.45
CA LYS A 29 -24.87 -13.66 48.99
C LYS A 29 -24.51 -12.95 50.33
N THR A 30 -25.14 -11.78 50.45
CA THR A 30 -25.88 -11.20 51.61
C THR A 30 -25.21 -10.52 52.82
N ASN A 31 -25.76 -9.34 53.12
CA ASN A 31 -26.02 -8.69 54.43
C ASN A 31 -24.85 -8.19 55.31
N GLY A 32 -25.02 -6.97 55.86
CA GLY A 32 -24.33 -6.54 57.08
C GLY A 32 -23.99 -5.04 57.12
N ALA A 33 -24.58 -4.31 58.08
CA ALA A 33 -24.30 -2.90 58.37
C ALA A 33 -22.95 -2.70 59.14
N PRO A 34 -22.45 -1.46 59.30
CA PRO A 34 -21.05 -1.19 59.70
C PRO A 34 -20.88 -0.89 61.20
N GLU A 35 -19.65 -1.04 61.74
CA GLU A 35 -19.22 -0.20 62.86
C GLU A 35 -17.69 -0.05 63.05
N GLN A 36 -17.38 0.97 63.86
CA GLN A 36 -16.17 1.75 64.07
C GLN A 36 -15.12 1.18 65.07
N ILE A 37 -13.95 1.86 65.12
CA ILE A 37 -13.04 2.13 66.30
C ILE A 37 -11.98 1.07 66.73
N GLY A 38 -10.80 1.60 67.12
CA GLY A 38 -9.84 1.02 68.09
C GLY A 38 -8.58 0.41 67.45
N LEU A 39 -7.40 1.07 67.42
CA LEU A 39 -6.46 1.50 68.48
C LEU A 39 -5.58 0.38 69.09
N ASP A 40 -4.27 0.58 68.85
CA ASP A 40 -3.13 0.47 69.77
C ASP A 40 -2.44 -0.87 70.18
N GLU A 41 -1.11 -0.80 70.02
CA GLU A 41 -0.02 -1.19 70.93
C GLU A 41 0.41 -2.67 71.18
N SER A 42 1.52 -2.99 70.48
CA SER A 42 2.86 -3.23 71.09
C SER A 42 3.27 -4.60 71.66
N GLY A 43 4.61 -4.80 71.68
CA GLY A 43 5.32 -5.89 72.39
C GLY A 43 5.86 -7.02 71.49
N GLY A 44 7.14 -7.42 71.52
CA GLY A 44 8.31 -6.86 72.22
C GLY A 44 9.44 -7.89 72.47
N GLY A 45 10.70 -7.41 72.53
CA GLY A 45 11.90 -8.16 72.98
C GLY A 45 12.49 -9.19 71.99
N GLY A 46 13.80 -9.50 71.96
CA GLY A 46 15.03 -9.10 72.69
C GLY A 46 16.16 -10.09 72.27
N GLY A 47 17.47 -9.97 72.53
CA GLY A 47 18.38 -8.99 73.17
C GLY A 47 19.85 -9.44 72.89
N THR A 48 20.86 -8.54 72.87
CA THR A 48 21.95 -8.39 73.91
C THR A 48 22.96 -9.57 73.99
N ASP A 49 24.29 -9.44 73.92
CA ASP A 49 25.29 -8.65 74.72
C ASP A 49 26.72 -8.81 74.09
N LEU A 50 27.87 -8.27 74.57
CA LEU A 50 28.34 -6.96 75.07
C LEU A 50 29.91 -6.98 75.23
N GLY A 51 30.58 -5.82 75.36
CA GLY A 51 32.03 -5.69 75.73
C GLY A 51 32.88 -4.76 74.81
N GLU A 52 33.01 -3.45 75.07
CA GLU A 52 34.06 -2.72 75.86
C GLU A 52 35.44 -2.51 75.12
N VAL A 53 35.90 -1.31 74.67
CA VAL A 53 36.26 0.03 75.29
C VAL A 53 37.81 0.19 75.46
N PRO A 54 38.52 1.38 75.45
CA PRO A 54 38.14 2.81 75.24
C PRO A 54 38.96 3.68 74.23
N THR A 55 38.50 4.94 74.10
CA THR A 55 39.14 6.22 73.64
C THR A 55 38.92 6.67 72.16
N ARG A 56 39.00 7.97 71.77
CA ARG A 56 39.37 9.23 72.48
C ARG A 56 38.72 10.54 71.90
N ALA A 57 38.34 11.48 72.79
CA ALA A 57 38.16 12.95 72.63
C ALA A 57 37.13 13.57 71.63
N ALA A 58 36.50 14.68 72.08
CA ALA A 58 35.53 15.59 71.42
C ALA A 58 35.71 17.02 72.05
N PRO A 59 34.77 18.01 72.06
CA PRO A 59 33.55 18.30 71.25
C PRO A 59 33.43 19.80 70.78
N GLY A 60 32.32 20.23 70.14
CA GLY A 60 31.95 21.66 70.01
C GLY A 60 30.82 22.03 69.00
N GLU A 61 29.75 22.68 69.47
CA GLU A 61 28.53 23.16 68.76
C GLU A 61 28.42 24.72 68.80
N PRO A 62 27.33 25.45 68.40
CA PRO A 62 26.53 25.44 67.14
C PRO A 62 26.08 26.86 66.62
N ARG A 63 25.27 26.89 65.53
CA ARG A 63 24.24 27.91 65.10
C ARG A 63 24.61 29.29 64.47
N SER A 64 23.77 29.63 63.45
CA SER A 64 23.21 30.96 63.05
C SER A 64 23.78 31.71 61.82
N GLY A 65 22.92 32.53 61.18
CA GLY A 65 23.35 33.84 60.65
C GLY A 65 23.16 34.17 59.16
N ARG A 66 22.66 35.39 58.90
CA ARG A 66 22.44 36.06 57.60
C ARG A 66 23.75 36.40 56.84
N GLY A 67 23.66 36.71 55.53
CA GLY A 67 24.76 37.32 54.75
C GLY A 67 24.96 38.83 55.06
N PRO A 68 25.98 39.51 54.46
CA PRO A 68 25.66 40.53 53.44
C PRO A 68 26.75 40.92 52.39
N LEU A 69 26.31 41.69 51.37
CA LEU A 69 26.87 42.90 50.70
C LEU A 69 28.35 43.06 50.24
N SER A 70 28.47 43.46 48.95
CA SER A 70 29.20 44.61 48.33
C SER A 70 30.73 44.80 48.51
N SER A 71 31.48 45.57 47.70
CA SER A 71 31.14 46.71 46.80
C SER A 71 32.09 46.87 45.59
N ALA A 72 31.69 47.70 44.62
CA ALA A 72 32.53 48.20 43.50
C ALA A 72 33.52 49.30 43.95
N PRO A 73 34.32 49.93 43.05
CA PRO A 73 33.83 51.11 42.28
C PRO A 73 34.39 51.22 40.82
N GLU A 74 33.66 51.79 39.82
CA GLU A 74 33.81 53.15 39.21
C GLU A 74 34.94 53.31 38.13
N ILE A 75 34.95 54.21 37.12
CA ILE A 75 34.14 55.37 36.65
C ILE A 75 34.31 55.46 35.07
N VAL A 76 33.26 55.56 34.21
CA VAL A 76 32.67 56.73 33.44
C VAL A 76 33.69 57.57 32.57
N HIS A 77 33.43 58.19 31.38
CA HIS A 77 32.29 58.95 30.82
C HIS A 77 32.25 59.11 29.26
N GLU A 78 31.02 59.38 28.74
CA GLU A 78 30.60 60.33 27.65
C GLU A 78 30.97 60.14 26.15
N ASP A 79 30.23 60.68 25.16
CA ASP A 79 28.75 60.79 24.89
C ASP A 79 28.49 61.39 23.47
N LEU A 80 27.20 61.50 23.04
CA LEU A 80 26.60 62.40 22.00
C LEU A 80 26.06 61.84 20.63
N LYS A 81 24.71 61.91 20.54
CA LYS A 81 23.86 62.60 19.50
C LYS A 81 23.36 61.96 18.17
N MET A 82 22.01 61.97 18.07
CA MET A 82 21.09 62.33 16.94
C MET A 82 21.15 61.54 15.60
N GLY A 83 20.06 61.30 14.87
CA GLY A 83 18.59 61.57 14.97
C GLY A 83 17.85 60.66 13.95
N SER A 84 16.57 60.76 13.59
CA SER A 84 15.44 61.65 13.87
C SER A 84 14.12 60.94 13.52
N ASP A 85 13.00 61.30 14.17
CA ASP A 85 11.64 60.78 13.91
C ASP A 85 10.80 61.74 13.02
N GLY A 86 9.57 61.34 12.67
CA GLY A 86 8.48 62.15 12.05
C GLY A 86 7.61 61.30 11.10
N GLU A 87 6.26 61.33 11.10
CA GLU A 87 5.21 62.19 11.70
C GLU A 87 4.08 61.28 12.26
N SER A 88 3.63 61.33 13.53
CA SER A 88 2.68 62.27 14.21
C SER A 88 1.26 62.29 13.59
N ASP A 89 0.19 61.94 14.32
CA ASP A 89 -0.50 62.72 15.38
C ASP A 89 -1.34 61.76 16.30
N GLN A 90 -1.76 62.08 17.54
CA GLN A 90 -1.81 63.35 18.27
C GLN A 90 -1.69 63.18 19.80
N ALA A 91 -1.22 64.26 20.41
CA ALA A 91 -1.18 64.70 21.82
C ALA A 91 -2.39 64.31 22.73
N SER A 92 -2.31 64.39 24.07
CA SER A 92 -1.54 65.34 24.90
C SER A 92 -1.20 64.82 26.31
N ALA A 93 -0.26 65.51 26.98
CA ALA A 93 0.22 65.21 28.32
C ALA A 93 -0.16 66.33 29.33
N THR A 94 -0.07 66.03 30.64
CA THR A 94 0.62 66.90 31.62
C THR A 94 0.86 66.21 32.99
N SER A 95 2.05 66.48 33.55
CA SER A 95 2.46 66.63 34.98
C SER A 95 1.49 66.31 36.14
N SER A 96 1.95 65.99 37.36
CA SER A 96 3.26 65.59 37.91
C SER A 96 3.09 65.19 39.40
N ASP A 97 4.16 64.68 40.01
CA ASP A 97 4.51 64.73 41.44
C ASP A 97 3.66 64.05 42.54
N GLU A 98 4.39 63.29 43.35
CA GLU A 98 4.35 63.13 44.81
C GLU A 98 3.03 62.89 45.60
N VAL A 99 3.00 61.71 46.24
CA VAL A 99 2.79 61.53 47.70
C VAL A 99 1.45 62.02 48.30
N GLN A 100 0.45 61.12 48.41
CA GLN A 100 -0.05 60.63 49.72
C GLN A 100 -1.22 59.62 49.66
N SER A 101 -1.05 58.49 50.37
CA SER A 101 -2.06 57.94 51.30
C SER A 101 -3.40 57.42 50.68
N PRO A 102 -4.45 57.01 51.44
CA PRO A 102 -4.53 55.59 51.78
C PRO A 102 -5.91 54.90 51.58
N VAL A 103 -5.90 53.57 51.71
CA VAL A 103 -7.05 52.70 52.11
C VAL A 103 -8.19 52.43 51.11
N ARG A 104 -8.64 51.16 51.15
CA ARG A 104 -9.88 50.58 50.56
C ARG A 104 -9.94 50.39 49.03
N VAL A 105 -9.28 49.31 48.60
CA VAL A 105 -9.66 48.56 47.39
C VAL A 105 -11.13 48.14 47.50
N ARG A 106 -11.97 48.58 46.56
CA ARG A 106 -13.35 48.12 46.37
C ARG A 106 -13.42 47.37 45.05
N MET A 107 -13.76 46.08 45.08
CA MET A 107 -13.88 45.26 43.87
C MET A 107 -14.84 45.90 42.86
N ARG A 108 -14.40 46.01 41.61
CA ARG A 108 -15.28 46.26 40.45
C ARG A 108 -15.39 44.98 39.64
N ASN A 109 -16.55 44.34 39.69
CA ASN A 109 -16.88 43.21 38.83
C ASN A 109 -16.96 43.71 37.38
N HIS A 110 -16.10 43.19 36.50
CA HIS A 110 -16.46 43.09 35.09
C HIS A 110 -17.38 41.88 34.91
N PRO A 111 -18.50 41.99 34.19
CA PRO A 111 -19.31 40.82 33.85
C PRO A 111 -18.50 39.88 32.95
N PRO A 112 -18.60 38.55 33.12
CA PRO A 112 -17.90 37.61 32.26
C PRO A 112 -18.41 37.76 30.82
N ARG A 113 -17.49 38.00 29.88
CA ARG A 113 -17.79 38.00 28.45
C ARG A 113 -18.27 36.60 28.09
N LYS A 114 -19.54 36.45 27.66
CA LYS A 114 -20.08 35.15 27.23
C LYS A 114 -19.17 34.60 26.12
N ILE A 115 -18.58 33.44 26.37
CA ILE A 115 -17.64 32.78 25.45
C ILE A 115 -18.43 32.29 24.24
N SER A 116 -17.94 32.54 23.02
CA SER A 116 -18.63 32.06 21.82
C SER A 116 -18.35 30.57 21.58
N THR A 117 -19.26 29.91 20.87
CA THR A 117 -19.08 28.53 20.39
C THR A 117 -17.83 28.39 19.52
N GLU A 118 -17.50 29.42 18.73
CA GLU A 118 -16.27 29.45 17.93
C GLU A 118 -15.00 29.47 18.77
N ASP A 119 -14.97 30.20 19.90
CA ASP A 119 -13.80 30.28 20.78
C ASP A 119 -13.52 28.90 21.42
N ILE A 120 -14.58 28.17 21.77
CA ILE A 120 -14.48 26.81 22.32
C ILE A 120 -13.99 25.83 21.25
N ASN A 121 -14.57 25.87 20.04
CA ASN A 121 -14.14 25.03 18.92
C ASN A 121 -12.68 25.29 18.52
N LYS A 122 -12.25 26.56 18.44
CA LYS A 122 -10.85 26.95 18.20
C LYS A 122 -9.93 26.45 19.32
N ARG A 123 -10.32 26.58 20.59
CA ARG A 123 -9.53 26.13 21.76
C ARG A 123 -9.37 24.61 21.83
N LEU A 124 -10.41 23.85 21.50
CA LEU A 124 -10.39 22.38 21.45
C LEU A 124 -9.83 21.81 20.14
N SER A 125 -9.72 22.63 19.09
CA SER A 125 -9.34 22.24 17.72
C SER A 125 -10.33 21.26 17.08
N LEU A 126 -11.62 21.46 17.35
CA LEU A 126 -12.70 20.72 16.69
C LEU A 126 -12.89 21.23 15.24
N PRO A 127 -13.27 20.34 14.30
CA PRO A 127 -13.83 20.72 13.00
C PRO A 127 -14.95 21.77 13.11
N ALA A 128 -15.08 22.64 12.10
CA ALA A 128 -15.95 23.82 12.17
C ALA A 128 -17.47 23.49 12.12
N ASP A 129 -17.80 22.32 11.60
CA ASP A 129 -19.11 21.70 11.50
C ASP A 129 -19.55 20.96 12.78
N ILE A 130 -18.61 20.62 13.68
CA ILE A 130 -18.93 20.03 14.97
C ILE A 130 -19.43 21.12 15.94
N ARG A 131 -20.72 21.05 16.28
CA ARG A 131 -21.35 21.88 17.33
C ARG A 131 -21.68 20.99 18.54
N LEU A 132 -21.07 21.29 19.68
CA LEU A 132 -21.39 20.61 20.94
C LEU A 132 -22.74 21.11 21.49
N PRO A 133 -23.56 20.25 22.13
CA PRO A 133 -24.82 20.65 22.75
C PRO A 133 -24.60 21.63 23.91
N GLU A 134 -25.55 22.54 24.14
CA GLU A 134 -25.43 23.63 25.12
C GLU A 134 -25.07 23.13 26.54
N GLY A 135 -25.67 22.03 27.01
CA GLY A 135 -25.37 21.43 28.32
C GLY A 135 -23.95 20.87 28.49
N TYR A 136 -23.18 20.66 27.40
CA TYR A 136 -21.75 20.37 27.47
C TYR A 136 -20.89 21.64 27.49
N LEU A 137 -21.33 22.69 26.79
CA LEU A 137 -20.68 24.00 26.79
C LEU A 137 -20.77 24.66 28.18
N GLU A 138 -21.90 24.51 28.88
CA GLU A 138 -22.06 24.95 30.28
C GLU A 138 -21.06 24.27 31.23
N LYS A 139 -20.84 22.96 31.11
CA LYS A 139 -19.83 22.24 31.93
C LYS A 139 -18.39 22.70 31.64
N LEU A 140 -18.06 23.00 30.38
CA LEU A 140 -16.73 23.49 30.00
C LEU A 140 -16.46 24.91 30.49
N THR A 141 -17.50 25.75 30.51
CA THR A 141 -17.41 27.15 30.97
C THR A 141 -17.38 27.28 32.50
N LEU A 142 -17.99 26.34 33.24
CA LEU A 142 -17.91 26.27 34.71
C LEU A 142 -16.52 25.84 35.23
N ASN A 143 -15.71 25.12 34.44
CA ASN A 143 -14.49 24.44 34.91
C ASN A 143 -13.15 25.04 34.44
N SER A 144 -13.12 26.20 33.76
CA SER A 144 -11.89 26.76 33.15
C SER A 144 -11.39 28.06 33.80
N PRO A 145 -10.11 28.17 34.18
CA PRO A 145 -9.48 29.45 34.55
C PRO A 145 -9.27 30.40 33.35
N ILE A 146 -8.90 31.63 33.69
CA ILE A 146 -8.71 32.83 32.83
C ILE A 146 -8.02 32.51 31.48
N PHE A 147 -8.53 33.14 30.41
CA PHE A 147 -8.48 32.62 29.02
C PHE A 147 -7.26 33.05 28.17
N ASP A 148 -6.13 33.45 28.77
CA ASP A 148 -5.02 34.11 28.05
C ASP A 148 -3.90 33.17 27.51
N LYS A 149 -4.06 31.84 27.59
CA LYS A 149 -3.04 30.88 27.08
C LYS A 149 -3.64 29.69 26.32
N PRO A 150 -3.02 29.22 25.22
CA PRO A 150 -3.46 28.03 24.50
C PRO A 150 -3.31 26.76 25.36
N LEU A 151 -4.29 25.85 25.27
CA LEU A 151 -4.25 24.58 26.01
C LEU A 151 -3.02 23.74 25.64
N SER A 152 -2.37 23.18 26.65
CA SER A 152 -1.33 22.17 26.42
C SER A 152 -1.92 20.93 25.73
N ARG A 153 -1.09 20.23 24.94
CA ARG A 153 -1.49 18.99 24.24
C ARG A 153 -2.06 17.91 25.18
N ARG A 154 -1.70 17.94 26.48
CA ARG A 154 -2.24 17.04 27.50
C ARG A 154 -3.65 17.46 27.93
N LEU A 155 -3.86 18.73 28.29
CA LEU A 155 -5.19 19.20 28.71
C LEU A 155 -6.22 19.08 27.58
N ARG A 156 -5.88 19.51 26.35
CA ARG A 156 -6.80 19.40 25.20
C ARG A 156 -7.29 17.96 24.99
N ARG A 157 -6.41 16.96 25.17
CA ARG A 157 -6.76 15.54 25.01
C ARG A 157 -7.62 15.00 26.15
N VAL A 158 -7.42 15.48 27.38
CA VAL A 158 -8.28 15.17 28.52
C VAL A 158 -9.67 15.75 28.31
N SER A 159 -9.79 17.05 27.99
CA SER A 159 -11.09 17.69 27.74
C SER A 159 -11.86 17.05 26.58
N LEU A 160 -11.18 16.69 25.47
CA LEU A 160 -11.83 15.96 24.37
C LEU A 160 -12.37 14.58 24.80
N SER A 161 -11.62 13.85 25.62
CA SER A 161 -12.05 12.53 26.12
C SER A 161 -13.15 12.61 27.20
N GLU A 162 -13.18 13.69 27.99
CA GLU A 162 -14.27 14.01 28.93
C GLU A 162 -15.57 14.38 28.20
N ILE A 163 -15.49 15.07 27.06
CA ILE A 163 -16.61 15.30 26.15
C ILE A 163 -17.00 14.02 25.39
N GLY A 164 -16.07 13.06 25.26
CA GLY A 164 -16.30 11.72 24.73
C GLY A 164 -15.72 11.43 23.34
N PHE A 165 -14.92 12.35 22.78
CA PHE A 165 -14.13 12.09 21.57
C PHE A 165 -13.05 11.02 21.83
N GLY A 166 -12.73 10.25 20.79
CA GLY A 166 -11.79 9.14 20.81
C GLY A 166 -12.33 7.86 21.47
N LYS A 167 -13.63 7.77 21.74
CA LYS A 167 -14.26 6.60 22.39
C LYS A 167 -15.32 5.97 21.49
N LEU A 168 -15.42 4.64 21.49
CA LEU A 168 -16.45 3.94 20.70
C LEU A 168 -17.86 4.16 21.27
N GLU A 169 -17.99 4.38 22.58
CA GLU A 169 -19.27 4.54 23.27
C GLU A 169 -20.09 5.76 22.82
N THR A 170 -19.47 6.77 22.20
CA THR A 170 -20.11 7.99 21.69
C THR A 170 -20.61 7.88 20.25
N TYR A 171 -20.43 6.74 19.60
CA TYR A 171 -20.91 6.49 18.25
C TYR A 171 -21.80 5.25 18.21
N ILE A 172 -22.89 5.32 17.45
CA ILE A 172 -23.80 4.19 17.19
C ILE A 172 -23.53 3.72 15.76
N LYS A 173 -23.19 2.45 15.56
CA LYS A 173 -23.21 1.83 14.23
C LYS A 173 -24.66 1.57 13.84
N LEU A 174 -25.06 1.99 12.65
CA LEU A 174 -26.39 1.81 12.09
C LEU A 174 -26.32 0.69 11.04
N ASP A 175 -25.86 1.02 9.84
CA ASP A 175 -25.83 0.13 8.68
C ASP A 175 -24.38 -0.12 8.24
N LYS A 176 -24.12 -1.25 7.57
CA LYS A 176 -22.83 -1.51 6.91
C LYS A 176 -22.88 -0.92 5.50
N LEU A 177 -21.98 0.03 5.19
CA LEU A 177 -21.90 0.68 3.87
C LEU A 177 -21.00 -0.09 2.90
N GLY A 178 -19.95 -0.74 3.41
CA GLY A 178 -19.03 -1.52 2.59
C GLY A 178 -17.98 -2.26 3.40
N GLU A 179 -17.25 -3.16 2.75
CA GLU A 179 -16.10 -3.86 3.31
C GLU A 179 -15.00 -3.96 2.25
N GLY A 180 -13.84 -3.41 2.57
CA GLY A 180 -12.61 -3.57 1.79
C GLY A 180 -11.58 -4.41 2.55
N THR A 181 -10.49 -4.77 1.88
CA THR A 181 -9.48 -5.74 2.34
C THR A 181 -8.99 -5.54 3.78
N TYR A 182 -8.88 -4.29 4.24
CA TYR A 182 -8.35 -3.95 5.57
C TYR A 182 -9.35 -3.25 6.49
N ALA A 183 -10.56 -2.91 6.00
CA ALA A 183 -11.48 -2.03 6.71
C ALA A 183 -12.95 -2.29 6.37
N THR A 184 -13.81 -2.26 7.38
CA THR A 184 -15.26 -2.25 7.22
C THR A 184 -15.80 -0.84 7.45
N VAL A 185 -16.62 -0.31 6.53
CA VAL A 185 -17.21 1.02 6.65
C VAL A 185 -18.66 0.89 7.08
N TYR A 186 -19.01 1.54 8.19
CA TYR A 186 -20.38 1.60 8.70
C TYR A 186 -20.95 3.01 8.62
N LYS A 187 -22.23 3.14 8.28
CA LYS A 187 -23.02 4.31 8.61
C LYS A 187 -23.18 4.33 10.11
N GLY A 188 -22.99 5.49 10.73
CA GLY A 188 -23.18 5.67 12.15
C GLY A 188 -23.82 6.99 12.50
N LYS A 189 -24.09 7.16 13.80
CA LYS A 189 -24.59 8.41 14.37
C LYS A 189 -23.73 8.80 15.58
N SER A 190 -23.29 10.07 15.61
CA SER A 190 -22.65 10.67 16.77
C SER A 190 -23.68 10.90 17.88
N LYS A 191 -23.46 10.35 19.07
CA LYS A 191 -24.27 10.65 20.27
C LYS A 191 -23.98 12.04 20.85
N LEU A 192 -22.92 12.70 20.37
CA LEU A 192 -22.51 14.03 20.84
C LEU A 192 -23.14 15.15 20.02
N THR A 193 -23.33 14.93 18.71
CA THR A 193 -23.81 15.96 17.77
C THR A 193 -25.09 15.59 17.04
N ASP A 194 -25.60 14.37 17.22
CA ASP A 194 -26.67 13.74 16.43
C ASP A 194 -26.41 13.64 14.91
N ASN A 195 -25.26 14.11 14.42
CA ASN A 195 -24.87 14.00 13.02
C ASN A 195 -24.67 12.53 12.61
N LEU A 196 -25.02 12.21 11.36
CA LEU A 196 -24.58 10.99 10.69
C LEU A 196 -23.07 11.06 10.40
N VAL A 197 -22.41 9.92 10.52
CA VAL A 197 -20.96 9.76 10.31
C VAL A 197 -20.67 8.47 9.54
N ALA A 198 -19.54 8.42 8.83
CA ALA A 198 -19.01 7.19 8.25
C ALA A 198 -17.86 6.67 9.13
N LEU A 199 -17.99 5.45 9.64
CA LEU A 199 -17.07 4.78 10.56
C LEU A 199 -16.25 3.75 9.77
N LYS A 200 -15.07 4.15 9.27
CA LYS A 200 -14.10 3.26 8.59
C LYS A 200 -13.29 2.52 9.66
N GLU A 201 -13.78 1.35 10.06
CA GLU A 201 -13.19 0.48 11.08
C GLU A 201 -12.13 -0.44 10.45
N ILE A 202 -10.87 -0.09 10.68
CA ILE A 202 -9.70 -0.86 10.27
C ILE A 202 -9.44 -1.90 11.36
N ARG A 203 -9.42 -3.20 11.00
CA ARG A 203 -9.08 -4.26 11.97
C ARG A 203 -7.59 -4.18 12.28
N LEU A 204 -7.24 -4.33 13.56
CA LEU A 204 -5.84 -4.40 14.01
C LEU A 204 -5.55 -5.84 14.42
N GLU A 205 -4.52 -6.43 13.82
CA GLU A 205 -3.97 -7.68 14.33
C GLU A 205 -3.23 -7.42 15.63
N HIS A 206 -3.19 -8.41 16.53
CA HIS A 206 -2.82 -8.19 17.94
C HIS A 206 -1.36 -7.76 18.16
N GLU A 207 -0.49 -7.93 17.14
CA GLU A 207 0.91 -7.51 17.16
C GLU A 207 1.19 -6.28 16.27
N GLU A 208 0.26 -5.90 15.40
CA GLU A 208 0.41 -4.74 14.51
C GLU A 208 -0.22 -3.48 15.13
N GLY A 209 0.61 -2.45 15.34
CA GLY A 209 0.09 -1.10 15.61
C GLY A 209 -0.69 -0.56 14.41
N ALA A 210 -1.33 0.61 14.60
CA ALA A 210 -2.05 1.31 13.53
C ALA A 210 -1.31 1.26 12.17
N PRO A 211 -1.89 0.68 11.10
CA PRO A 211 -1.20 0.48 9.84
C PRO A 211 -0.59 1.76 9.27
N CYS A 212 0.57 1.65 8.62
CA CYS A 212 1.25 2.79 8.01
C CYS A 212 0.38 3.54 6.98
N THR A 213 -0.56 2.84 6.34
CA THR A 213 -1.61 3.42 5.47
C THR A 213 -2.58 4.28 6.27
N ALA A 214 -3.12 3.77 7.38
CA ALA A 214 -4.04 4.48 8.26
C ALA A 214 -3.39 5.71 8.92
N ILE A 215 -2.14 5.58 9.40
CA ILE A 215 -1.36 6.70 9.94
C ILE A 215 -1.14 7.78 8.86
N ARG A 216 -0.85 7.38 7.62
CA ARG A 216 -0.69 8.31 6.49
C ARG A 216 -1.99 9.01 6.17
N GLU A 217 -3.08 8.27 6.00
CA GLU A 217 -4.43 8.77 5.73
C GLU A 217 -4.83 9.83 6.78
N VAL A 218 -4.69 9.51 8.07
CA VAL A 218 -4.87 10.45 9.19
C VAL A 218 -3.98 11.68 9.07
N SER A 219 -2.68 11.50 8.78
CA SER A 219 -1.73 12.61 8.73
C SER A 219 -2.02 13.60 7.60
N LEU A 220 -2.50 13.11 6.45
CA LEU A 220 -2.88 13.96 5.32
C LEU A 220 -4.21 14.67 5.59
N LEU A 221 -5.26 13.92 5.93
CA LEU A 221 -6.62 14.45 6.10
C LEU A 221 -6.76 15.46 7.26
N LYS A 222 -5.88 15.39 8.25
CA LYS A 222 -5.85 16.34 9.37
C LYS A 222 -5.47 17.76 8.94
N ASP A 223 -4.58 17.87 7.95
CA ASP A 223 -4.03 19.14 7.47
C ASP A 223 -4.75 19.63 6.20
N LEU A 224 -5.40 18.74 5.44
CA LEU A 224 -6.29 19.09 4.32
C LEU A 224 -7.64 19.61 4.82
N LYS A 225 -7.97 20.88 4.50
CA LYS A 225 -9.22 21.53 4.91
C LYS A 225 -9.87 22.25 3.74
N HIS A 226 -10.78 21.57 3.06
CA HIS A 226 -11.43 22.06 1.85
C HIS A 226 -12.87 21.52 1.75
N ALA A 227 -13.81 22.33 1.25
CA ALA A 227 -15.23 21.97 1.17
C ALA A 227 -15.53 20.75 0.28
N ASN A 228 -14.62 20.42 -0.63
CA ASN A 228 -14.71 19.30 -1.57
C ASN A 228 -13.73 18.15 -1.24
N ILE A 229 -13.33 18.02 0.03
CA ILE A 229 -12.58 16.88 0.58
C ILE A 229 -13.32 16.37 1.81
N VAL A 230 -13.40 15.05 2.01
CA VAL A 230 -14.10 14.45 3.15
C VAL A 230 -13.42 14.81 4.47
N THR A 231 -14.20 15.29 5.44
CA THR A 231 -13.71 15.73 6.75
C THR A 231 -13.54 14.54 7.70
N LEU A 232 -12.32 14.37 8.23
CA LEU A 232 -12.05 13.46 9.35
C LEU A 232 -12.44 14.14 10.67
N HIS A 233 -13.52 13.68 11.30
CA HIS A 233 -14.06 14.24 12.54
C HIS A 233 -13.34 13.74 13.80
N ASP A 234 -13.07 12.44 13.89
CA ASP A 234 -12.51 11.79 15.09
C ASP A 234 -11.75 10.50 14.74
N ILE A 235 -10.96 10.00 15.69
CA ILE A 235 -10.18 8.77 15.57
C ILE A 235 -10.35 7.96 16.85
N ILE A 236 -11.01 6.82 16.74
CA ILE A 236 -11.25 5.90 17.86
C ILE A 236 -10.24 4.76 17.75
N HIS A 237 -9.46 4.53 18.79
CA HIS A 237 -8.50 3.43 18.84
C HIS A 237 -8.87 2.46 19.95
N THR A 238 -9.02 1.19 19.59
CA THR A 238 -9.22 0.06 20.50
C THR A 238 -8.08 -0.96 20.33
N GLU A 239 -8.03 -1.96 21.20
CA GLU A 239 -7.04 -3.06 21.12
C GLU A 239 -7.18 -3.93 19.85
N LYS A 240 -8.32 -3.86 19.16
CA LYS A 240 -8.65 -4.73 18.01
C LYS A 240 -9.02 -3.96 16.75
N SER A 241 -9.15 -2.64 16.82
CA SER A 241 -9.51 -1.80 15.69
C SER A 241 -9.05 -0.34 15.82
N LEU A 242 -8.84 0.29 14.67
CA LEU A 242 -8.70 1.73 14.50
C LEU A 242 -9.85 2.22 13.63
N THR A 243 -10.79 2.95 14.23
CA THR A 243 -11.95 3.50 13.51
C THR A 243 -11.74 4.97 13.21
N LEU A 244 -11.66 5.28 11.91
CA LEU A 244 -11.65 6.64 11.40
C LEU A 244 -13.10 7.12 11.26
N VAL A 245 -13.43 8.23 11.91
CA VAL A 245 -14.78 8.81 11.91
C VAL A 245 -14.80 9.97 10.92
N PHE A 246 -15.48 9.78 9.80
CA PHE A 246 -15.68 10.78 8.76
C PHE A 246 -17.07 11.39 8.83
N GLU A 247 -17.26 12.55 8.20
CA GLU A 247 -18.60 13.00 7.82
C GLU A 247 -19.31 11.95 6.93
N TYR A 248 -20.63 11.82 7.08
CA TYR A 248 -21.43 10.98 6.19
C TYR A 248 -21.90 11.78 4.97
N LEU A 249 -21.81 11.17 3.79
CA LEU A 249 -22.45 11.62 2.56
C LEU A 249 -23.35 10.49 2.06
N ASP A 250 -24.43 10.86 1.39
CA ASP A 250 -25.56 9.96 1.15
C ASP A 250 -25.26 8.88 0.10
N LYS A 251 -24.43 9.21 -0.90
CA LYS A 251 -24.13 8.36 -2.06
C LYS A 251 -22.69 8.53 -2.51
N ASP A 252 -22.16 7.56 -3.24
CA ASP A 252 -21.01 7.78 -4.14
C ASP A 252 -21.51 8.15 -5.56
N LEU A 253 -20.60 8.59 -6.44
CA LEU A 253 -20.96 8.99 -7.80
C LEU A 253 -21.50 7.82 -8.64
N LYS A 254 -21.08 6.57 -8.38
CA LYS A 254 -21.61 5.41 -9.10
C LYS A 254 -23.06 5.13 -8.69
N GLN A 255 -23.37 5.20 -7.40
CA GLN A 255 -24.73 5.13 -6.89
C GLN A 255 -25.61 6.28 -7.43
N TYR A 256 -25.07 7.51 -7.48
CA TYR A 256 -25.79 8.65 -8.06
C TYR A 256 -26.08 8.45 -9.56
N LEU A 257 -25.12 7.89 -10.33
CA LEU A 257 -25.33 7.50 -11.73
C LEU A 257 -26.45 6.46 -11.86
N ASP A 258 -26.41 5.39 -11.07
CA ASP A 258 -27.38 4.29 -11.12
C ASP A 258 -28.81 4.77 -10.78
N ASP A 259 -28.95 5.61 -9.75
CA ASP A 259 -30.23 6.25 -9.37
C ASP A 259 -30.82 7.16 -10.46
N CYS A 260 -29.96 7.75 -11.30
CA CYS A 260 -30.36 8.57 -12.45
C CYS A 260 -30.58 7.73 -13.72
N GLY A 261 -30.60 6.40 -13.63
CA GLY A 261 -30.68 5.53 -14.80
C GLY A 261 -29.47 5.70 -15.75
N ASN A 262 -28.30 6.01 -15.18
CA ASN A 262 -27.06 6.37 -15.86
C ASN A 262 -27.11 7.70 -16.67
N VAL A 263 -28.10 8.58 -16.45
CA VAL A 263 -28.23 9.86 -17.16
C VAL A 263 -28.37 11.05 -16.19
N ILE A 264 -27.25 11.55 -15.68
CA ILE A 264 -27.19 12.75 -14.83
C ILE A 264 -27.45 14.02 -15.66
N ASN A 265 -28.23 14.98 -15.16
CA ASN A 265 -28.43 16.29 -15.78
C ASN A 265 -27.09 17.01 -16.05
N MET A 266 -26.88 17.51 -17.28
CA MET A 266 -25.61 18.13 -17.68
C MET A 266 -25.21 19.37 -16.85
N HIS A 267 -26.16 20.10 -16.27
CA HIS A 267 -25.85 21.16 -15.30
C HIS A 267 -25.22 20.58 -14.02
N ASN A 268 -25.76 19.46 -13.51
CA ASN A 268 -25.22 18.77 -12.35
C ASN A 268 -23.85 18.15 -12.67
N VAL A 269 -23.64 17.64 -13.90
CA VAL A 269 -22.29 17.23 -14.38
C VAL A 269 -21.30 18.39 -14.30
N LYS A 270 -21.68 19.61 -14.71
CA LYS A 270 -20.82 20.81 -14.55
C LYS A 270 -20.52 21.10 -13.07
N LEU A 271 -21.51 21.00 -12.17
CA LEU A 271 -21.31 21.20 -10.73
C LEU A 271 -20.40 20.13 -10.09
N PHE A 272 -20.58 18.86 -10.43
CA PHE A 272 -19.79 17.76 -9.90
C PHE A 272 -18.34 17.81 -10.41
N LEU A 273 -18.13 18.05 -11.71
CA LEU A 273 -16.79 18.20 -12.29
C LEU A 273 -16.06 19.41 -11.71
N PHE A 274 -16.74 20.56 -11.55
CA PHE A 274 -16.13 21.73 -10.94
C PHE A 274 -15.68 21.47 -9.49
N GLN A 275 -16.52 20.78 -8.69
CA GLN A 275 -16.18 20.43 -7.31
C GLN A 275 -15.01 19.44 -7.20
N LEU A 276 -14.96 18.44 -8.11
CA LEU A 276 -13.84 17.51 -8.24
C LEU A 276 -12.54 18.26 -8.55
N LEU A 277 -12.54 19.11 -9.58
CA LEU A 277 -11.40 19.94 -9.98
C LEU A 277 -10.96 20.88 -8.84
N ARG A 278 -11.91 21.47 -8.11
CA ARG A 278 -11.63 22.38 -7.00
C ARG A 278 -10.95 21.65 -5.83
N GLY A 279 -11.43 20.46 -5.48
CA GLY A 279 -10.79 19.59 -4.48
C GLY A 279 -9.39 19.15 -4.90
N LEU A 280 -9.21 18.73 -6.16
CA LEU A 280 -7.91 18.31 -6.68
C LEU A 280 -6.91 19.47 -6.76
N ALA A 281 -7.34 20.65 -7.22
CA ALA A 281 -6.50 21.84 -7.23
C ALA A 281 -5.97 22.18 -5.82
N TYR A 282 -6.82 22.08 -4.79
CA TYR A 282 -6.39 22.24 -3.41
C TYR A 282 -5.36 21.16 -3.00
N CYS A 283 -5.62 19.87 -3.26
CA CYS A 283 -4.66 18.80 -3.02
C CYS A 283 -3.31 19.07 -3.71
N HIS A 284 -3.34 19.44 -4.99
CA HIS A 284 -2.15 19.69 -5.81
C HIS A 284 -1.35 20.90 -5.30
N ARG A 285 -2.00 21.99 -4.85
CA ARG A 285 -1.35 23.11 -4.14
C ARG A 285 -0.69 22.65 -2.83
N GLN A 286 -1.36 21.80 -2.06
CA GLN A 286 -0.79 21.17 -0.85
C GLN A 286 0.23 20.06 -1.16
N LYS A 287 0.65 19.91 -2.43
CA LYS A 287 1.59 18.90 -2.90
C LYS A 287 1.12 17.47 -2.63
N VAL A 288 -0.19 17.21 -2.56
CA VAL A 288 -0.79 15.87 -2.41
C VAL A 288 -1.28 15.37 -3.76
N LEU A 289 -0.86 14.16 -4.13
CA LEU A 289 -1.35 13.40 -5.28
C LEU A 289 -2.38 12.37 -4.80
N HIS A 290 -3.57 12.30 -5.42
CA HIS A 290 -4.66 11.42 -4.98
C HIS A 290 -4.43 9.95 -5.34
N ARG A 291 -4.04 9.70 -6.60
CA ARG A 291 -3.66 8.38 -7.17
C ARG A 291 -4.78 7.37 -7.36
N ASP A 292 -5.86 7.39 -6.57
CA ASP A 292 -6.99 6.46 -6.78
C ASP A 292 -8.30 7.22 -7.03
N LEU A 293 -8.36 7.92 -8.16
CA LEU A 293 -9.60 8.55 -8.62
C LEU A 293 -10.47 7.55 -9.36
N LYS A 294 -11.70 7.38 -8.87
CA LYS A 294 -12.76 6.54 -9.42
C LYS A 294 -14.11 7.02 -8.86
N PRO A 295 -15.27 6.75 -9.49
CA PRO A 295 -16.58 7.19 -9.02
C PRO A 295 -16.90 6.83 -7.56
N GLN A 296 -16.44 5.66 -7.08
CA GLN A 296 -16.67 5.21 -5.70
C GLN A 296 -15.93 6.05 -4.65
N ASN A 297 -14.88 6.79 -5.05
CA ASN A 297 -14.12 7.69 -4.18
C ASN A 297 -14.62 9.16 -4.26
N LEU A 298 -15.72 9.41 -5.00
CA LEU A 298 -16.36 10.71 -5.11
C LEU A 298 -17.73 10.65 -4.41
N LEU A 299 -17.78 11.19 -3.20
CA LEU A 299 -18.98 11.14 -2.36
C LEU A 299 -19.86 12.37 -2.60
N ILE A 300 -21.18 12.19 -2.62
CA ILE A 300 -22.18 13.21 -2.94
C ILE A 300 -23.30 13.16 -1.88
N ASN A 301 -23.66 14.32 -1.32
CA ASN A 301 -24.80 14.45 -0.39
C ASN A 301 -26.08 14.94 -1.09
N GLU A 302 -27.22 14.89 -0.40
CA GLU A 302 -28.52 15.36 -0.93
C GLU A 302 -28.52 16.80 -1.47
N ARG A 303 -27.60 17.66 -1.00
CA ARG A 303 -27.45 19.05 -1.48
C ARG A 303 -26.72 19.14 -2.82
N GLY A 304 -26.04 18.08 -3.25
CA GLY A 304 -25.18 18.05 -4.44
C GLY A 304 -23.72 18.40 -4.17
N GLU A 305 -23.30 18.45 -2.90
CA GLU A 305 -21.90 18.71 -2.54
C GLU A 305 -21.07 17.46 -2.80
N LEU A 306 -20.11 17.55 -3.73
CA LEU A 306 -19.19 16.46 -4.06
C LEU A 306 -17.89 16.62 -3.28
N LYS A 307 -17.43 15.53 -2.65
CA LYS A 307 -16.21 15.47 -1.83
C LYS A 307 -15.32 14.28 -2.23
N LEU A 308 -14.02 14.55 -2.34
CA LEU A 308 -12.97 13.53 -2.51
C LEU A 308 -12.80 12.68 -1.24
N ALA A 309 -12.68 11.37 -1.40
CA ALA A 309 -12.49 10.40 -0.33
C ALA A 309 -11.41 9.35 -0.63
N ASP A 310 -11.06 8.56 0.39
CA ASP A 310 -10.06 7.47 0.40
C ASP A 310 -8.60 7.87 0.03
N PHE A 311 -7.97 8.62 0.94
CA PHE A 311 -6.58 9.05 0.83
C PHE A 311 -5.55 7.96 1.23
N GLY A 312 -5.96 6.69 1.37
CA GLY A 312 -5.09 5.59 1.80
C GLY A 312 -3.87 5.32 0.90
N LEU A 313 -3.99 5.67 -0.40
CA LEU A 313 -2.92 5.54 -1.40
C LEU A 313 -2.21 6.88 -1.75
N ALA A 314 -2.74 8.01 -1.25
CA ALA A 314 -2.25 9.35 -1.54
C ALA A 314 -0.83 9.60 -1.00
N ARG A 315 -0.07 10.49 -1.64
CA ARG A 315 1.34 10.79 -1.31
C ARG A 315 1.72 12.25 -1.56
N ALA A 316 2.74 12.71 -0.84
CA ALA A 316 3.33 14.04 -1.04
C ALA A 316 4.30 14.07 -2.23
N LYS A 317 4.20 15.10 -3.08
CA LYS A 317 5.00 15.37 -4.29
C LYS A 317 6.50 15.50 -4.02
N SER A 318 6.89 15.81 -2.78
CA SER A 318 8.28 15.99 -2.34
C SER A 318 8.99 14.70 -1.91
N ILE A 319 8.42 13.52 -2.19
CA ILE A 319 9.06 12.22 -1.92
C ILE A 319 9.51 11.62 -3.27
N PRO A 320 10.74 11.94 -3.75
CA PRO A 320 11.30 11.29 -4.92
C PRO A 320 11.66 9.83 -4.58
N THR A 321 10.80 8.90 -4.98
CA THR A 321 11.02 7.46 -4.81
C THR A 321 10.81 6.72 -6.12
N LYS A 322 11.82 5.96 -6.57
CA LYS A 322 11.73 4.94 -7.64
C LYS A 322 10.87 3.71 -7.23
N THR A 323 9.88 3.93 -6.35
CA THR A 323 9.01 2.89 -5.76
C THR A 323 7.55 3.31 -5.77
N TYR A 324 7.17 4.22 -6.68
CA TYR A 324 5.82 4.22 -7.20
C TYR A 324 5.74 3.00 -8.11
N SER A 325 4.94 1.99 -7.76
CA SER A 325 4.59 0.93 -8.72
C SER A 325 3.59 1.49 -9.73
N ASN A 326 3.65 0.98 -10.97
CA ASN A 326 2.74 1.34 -12.05
C ASN A 326 1.28 0.92 -11.76
N GLU A 327 1.04 0.21 -10.65
CA GLU A 327 -0.23 -0.43 -10.27
C GLU A 327 -1.17 0.43 -9.40
N VAL A 328 -0.70 1.56 -8.83
CA VAL A 328 -1.39 2.26 -7.72
C VAL A 328 -2.51 3.22 -8.20
N VAL A 329 -3.29 2.79 -9.19
CA VAL A 329 -4.52 3.43 -9.70
C VAL A 329 -5.44 2.31 -10.18
N THR A 330 -6.74 2.34 -9.87
CA THR A 330 -7.71 1.44 -10.56
C THR A 330 -7.55 1.54 -12.08
N LEU A 331 -7.36 0.39 -12.76
CA LEU A 331 -6.84 0.31 -14.13
C LEU A 331 -7.58 1.19 -15.14
N TRP A 332 -8.92 1.26 -15.05
CA TRP A 332 -9.78 2.03 -15.95
C TRP A 332 -9.50 3.54 -15.97
N TYR A 333 -8.97 4.07 -14.86
CA TYR A 333 -8.66 5.48 -14.66
C TYR A 333 -7.15 5.75 -14.69
N ARG A 334 -6.34 4.77 -15.12
CA ARG A 334 -4.87 4.89 -15.20
C ARG A 334 -4.43 5.45 -16.56
N PRO A 335 -3.50 6.42 -16.59
CA PRO A 335 -3.04 7.03 -17.83
C PRO A 335 -2.06 6.15 -18.63
N PRO A 336 -1.99 6.34 -19.97
CA PRO A 336 -1.21 5.49 -20.87
C PRO A 336 0.30 5.66 -20.73
N ASP A 337 0.79 6.85 -20.36
CA ASP A 337 2.21 7.08 -20.07
C ASP A 337 2.69 6.24 -18.88
N ILE A 338 1.94 6.21 -17.78
CA ILE A 338 2.26 5.36 -16.61
C ILE A 338 2.06 3.86 -16.90
N LEU A 339 1.16 3.50 -17.82
CA LEU A 339 0.97 2.12 -18.27
C LEU A 339 2.12 1.61 -19.15
N LEU A 340 2.84 2.51 -19.84
CA LEU A 340 4.02 2.24 -20.68
C LEU A 340 5.35 2.66 -20.00
N GLY A 341 5.40 2.53 -18.67
CA GLY A 341 6.64 2.65 -17.90
C GLY A 341 7.13 4.07 -17.59
N SER A 342 6.37 5.13 -17.87
CA SER A 342 6.79 6.51 -17.54
C SER A 342 7.02 6.71 -16.04
N THR A 343 8.12 7.38 -15.72
CA THR A 343 8.50 7.72 -14.35
C THR A 343 8.07 9.12 -13.90
N ASP A 344 7.34 9.88 -14.73
CA ASP A 344 6.79 11.20 -14.32
C ASP A 344 5.57 11.06 -13.40
N TYR A 345 5.84 10.72 -12.14
CA TYR A 345 4.82 10.62 -11.10
C TYR A 345 4.39 12.02 -10.58
N SER A 346 3.69 12.75 -11.45
CA SER A 346 3.23 14.11 -11.21
C SER A 346 1.72 14.20 -10.92
N THR A 347 1.26 15.40 -10.51
CA THR A 347 -0.16 15.76 -10.32
C THR A 347 -1.04 15.52 -11.55
N GLN A 348 -0.41 15.36 -12.72
CA GLN A 348 -1.05 15.13 -14.00
C GLN A 348 -1.62 13.71 -14.15
N ILE A 349 -1.26 12.77 -13.27
CA ILE A 349 -1.89 11.44 -13.21
C ILE A 349 -3.37 11.56 -12.84
N ASP A 350 -3.67 12.36 -11.80
CA ASP A 350 -5.05 12.60 -11.36
C ASP A 350 -5.89 13.22 -12.49
N MET A 351 -5.30 14.10 -13.31
CA MET A 351 -5.99 14.81 -14.40
C MET A 351 -6.50 13.89 -15.52
N TRP A 352 -5.82 12.77 -15.78
CA TRP A 352 -6.33 11.75 -16.69
C TRP A 352 -7.59 11.08 -16.12
N GLY A 353 -7.55 10.69 -14.84
CA GLY A 353 -8.69 10.13 -14.13
C GLY A 353 -9.90 11.07 -14.12
N VAL A 354 -9.69 12.39 -14.00
CA VAL A 354 -10.75 13.40 -14.17
C VAL A 354 -11.37 13.36 -15.56
N GLY A 355 -10.59 13.17 -16.63
CA GLY A 355 -11.11 13.00 -18.00
C GLY A 355 -12.00 11.76 -18.12
N CYS A 356 -11.53 10.61 -17.65
CA CYS A 356 -12.32 9.38 -17.64
C CYS A 356 -13.64 9.52 -16.84
N ILE A 357 -13.59 10.14 -15.65
CA ILE A 357 -14.78 10.36 -14.81
C ILE A 357 -15.73 11.39 -15.43
N PHE A 358 -15.22 12.43 -16.10
CA PHE A 358 -16.05 13.40 -16.81
C PHE A 358 -16.86 12.74 -17.94
N TYR A 359 -16.20 11.89 -18.74
CA TYR A 359 -16.89 11.10 -19.76
C TYR A 359 -17.95 10.17 -19.14
N GLU A 360 -17.63 9.52 -18.01
CA GLU A 360 -18.54 8.61 -17.31
C GLU A 360 -19.76 9.35 -16.75
N MET A 361 -19.60 10.55 -16.18
CA MET A 361 -20.72 11.42 -15.77
C MET A 361 -21.58 11.88 -16.96
N ALA A 362 -20.96 12.15 -18.11
CA ALA A 362 -21.66 12.62 -19.30
C ALA A 362 -22.43 11.50 -20.02
N THR A 363 -21.95 10.25 -19.97
CA THR A 363 -22.47 9.14 -20.79
C THR A 363 -23.07 7.98 -20.01
N GLY A 364 -22.84 7.89 -18.70
CA GLY A 364 -23.35 6.80 -17.87
C GLY A 364 -22.50 5.52 -17.87
N ARG A 365 -21.35 5.52 -18.57
CA ARG A 365 -20.50 4.33 -18.77
C ARG A 365 -19.01 4.67 -18.67
N PRO A 366 -18.16 3.77 -18.16
CA PRO A 366 -16.71 3.98 -18.13
C PRO A 366 -16.14 4.12 -19.54
N LEU A 367 -15.13 4.99 -19.71
CA LEU A 367 -14.52 5.28 -21.01
C LEU A 367 -13.58 4.16 -21.49
N PHE A 368 -12.73 3.65 -20.60
CA PHE A 368 -11.69 2.66 -20.91
C PHE A 368 -11.74 1.51 -19.90
N PRO A 369 -12.64 0.50 -20.07
CA PRO A 369 -12.85 -0.56 -19.08
C PRO A 369 -11.94 -1.79 -19.34
N GLY A 370 -10.62 -1.61 -19.38
CA GLY A 370 -9.67 -2.71 -19.59
C GLY A 370 -9.47 -3.61 -18.36
N SER A 371 -9.23 -4.90 -18.61
CA SER A 371 -8.96 -5.93 -17.61
C SER A 371 -7.46 -6.20 -17.41
N THR A 372 -6.65 -5.90 -18.43
CA THR A 372 -5.18 -6.00 -18.42
C THR A 372 -4.53 -4.68 -18.86
N VAL A 373 -3.24 -4.48 -18.59
CA VAL A 373 -2.48 -3.29 -19.06
C VAL A 373 -2.56 -3.17 -20.59
N GLU A 374 -2.42 -4.29 -21.29
CA GLU A 374 -2.49 -4.36 -22.75
C GLU A 374 -3.89 -3.98 -23.28
N GLU A 375 -4.95 -4.54 -22.70
CA GLU A 375 -6.34 -4.26 -23.08
C GLU A 375 -6.74 -2.81 -22.74
N GLN A 376 -6.27 -2.28 -21.62
CA GLN A 376 -6.47 -0.89 -21.22
C GLN A 376 -5.84 0.06 -22.25
N LEU A 377 -4.59 -0.17 -22.64
CA LEU A 377 -3.91 0.59 -23.69
C LEU A 377 -4.61 0.42 -25.05
N HIS A 378 -5.07 -0.78 -25.38
CA HIS A 378 -5.84 -1.05 -26.60
C HIS A 378 -7.13 -0.22 -26.66
N PHE A 379 -7.93 -0.15 -25.58
CA PHE A 379 -9.13 0.69 -25.53
C PHE A 379 -8.80 2.19 -25.63
N ILE A 380 -7.70 2.63 -25.01
CA ILE A 380 -7.22 4.01 -25.11
C ILE A 380 -6.87 4.37 -26.56
N PHE A 381 -6.03 3.56 -27.22
CA PHE A 381 -5.57 3.81 -28.58
C PHE A 381 -6.67 3.63 -29.63
N ARG A 382 -7.67 2.79 -29.37
CA ARG A 382 -8.85 2.68 -30.24
C ARG A 382 -9.64 3.99 -30.35
N ILE A 383 -9.74 4.77 -29.27
CA ILE A 383 -10.48 6.05 -29.28
C ILE A 383 -9.55 7.23 -29.60
N LEU A 384 -8.39 7.32 -28.95
CA LEU A 384 -7.47 8.46 -29.11
C LEU A 384 -6.52 8.32 -30.33
N GLY A 385 -6.56 7.18 -31.02
CA GLY A 385 -5.60 6.82 -32.07
C GLY A 385 -4.35 6.16 -31.50
N THR A 386 -3.63 5.42 -32.34
CA THR A 386 -2.34 4.82 -31.94
C THR A 386 -1.24 5.88 -31.96
N PRO A 387 -0.42 6.00 -30.90
CA PRO A 387 0.65 6.98 -30.83
C PRO A 387 1.64 6.91 -32.00
N THR A 388 2.15 8.08 -32.37
CA THR A 388 3.20 8.29 -33.37
C THR A 388 4.25 9.23 -32.78
N GLU A 389 5.42 9.35 -33.40
CA GLU A 389 6.45 10.32 -32.97
C GLU A 389 5.96 11.78 -32.98
N GLU A 390 4.90 12.09 -33.73
CA GLU A 390 4.27 13.43 -33.74
C GLU A 390 3.33 13.63 -32.54
N THR A 391 2.57 12.60 -32.16
CA THR A 391 1.58 12.68 -31.05
C THR A 391 2.16 12.32 -29.69
N TRP A 392 3.28 11.60 -29.66
CA TRP A 392 4.06 11.26 -28.48
C TRP A 392 5.54 11.03 -28.86
N PRO A 393 6.38 12.07 -28.78
CA PRO A 393 7.79 11.97 -29.14
C PRO A 393 8.53 10.90 -28.33
N GLY A 394 9.26 10.03 -29.02
CA GLY A 394 10.01 8.90 -28.47
C GLY A 394 9.19 7.61 -28.30
N ILE A 395 7.90 7.57 -28.63
CA ILE A 395 7.06 6.39 -28.37
C ILE A 395 7.48 5.15 -29.17
N LEU A 396 8.02 5.31 -30.38
CA LEU A 396 8.56 4.18 -31.16
C LEU A 396 9.88 3.66 -30.58
N SER A 397 10.55 4.41 -29.70
CA SER A 397 11.75 3.95 -28.97
C SER A 397 11.40 3.06 -27.77
N ASN A 398 10.23 3.24 -27.14
CA ASN A 398 9.78 2.51 -25.95
C ASN A 398 9.67 0.99 -26.21
N GLU A 399 10.29 0.16 -25.36
CA GLU A 399 10.33 -1.29 -25.52
C GLU A 399 9.00 -1.99 -25.18
N GLU A 400 8.27 -1.50 -24.17
CA GLU A 400 6.95 -2.03 -23.79
C GLU A 400 5.95 -1.80 -24.94
N PHE A 401 5.92 -0.59 -25.51
CA PHE A 401 5.07 -0.25 -26.65
C PHE A 401 5.37 -1.09 -27.89
N LYS A 402 6.66 -1.31 -28.21
CA LYS A 402 7.09 -2.22 -29.28
C LYS A 402 6.59 -3.65 -29.06
N THR A 403 6.68 -4.15 -27.83
CA THR A 403 6.34 -5.54 -27.47
C THR A 403 4.85 -5.83 -27.66
N TYR A 404 3.97 -4.89 -27.30
CA TYR A 404 2.53 -5.06 -27.46
C TYR A 404 2.02 -4.92 -28.92
N ASN A 405 2.80 -4.30 -29.82
CA ASN A 405 2.57 -4.28 -31.27
C ASN A 405 1.12 -3.94 -31.70
N TYR A 406 0.58 -2.83 -31.18
CA TYR A 406 -0.82 -2.43 -31.42
C TYR A 406 -1.13 -2.14 -32.90
N PRO A 407 -2.38 -2.42 -33.37
CA PRO A 407 -2.87 -1.94 -34.65
C PRO A 407 -2.80 -0.41 -34.76
N LYS A 408 -2.71 0.12 -35.98
CA LYS A 408 -2.73 1.58 -36.23
C LYS A 408 -4.15 2.12 -36.28
N TYR A 409 -4.70 2.49 -35.13
CA TYR A 409 -5.98 3.17 -35.00
C TYR A 409 -5.87 4.64 -35.39
N ARG A 410 -6.91 5.16 -36.05
CA ARG A 410 -7.12 6.59 -36.27
C ARG A 410 -7.92 7.16 -35.12
N ALA A 411 -7.55 8.34 -34.61
CA ALA A 411 -8.30 9.02 -33.56
C ALA A 411 -9.77 9.26 -33.96
N GLU A 412 -10.68 8.89 -33.06
CA GLU A 412 -12.11 9.13 -33.18
C GLU A 412 -12.51 10.39 -32.40
N ALA A 413 -13.55 11.11 -32.85
CA ALA A 413 -13.96 12.33 -32.17
C ALA A 413 -14.64 12.02 -30.82
N LEU A 414 -14.08 12.49 -29.70
CA LEU A 414 -14.66 12.27 -28.37
C LEU A 414 -16.12 12.76 -28.27
N LEU A 415 -16.50 13.78 -29.04
CA LEU A 415 -17.86 14.30 -29.14
C LEU A 415 -18.86 13.27 -29.73
N SER A 416 -18.46 12.39 -30.65
CA SER A 416 -19.37 11.34 -31.15
C SER A 416 -19.59 10.21 -30.13
N HIS A 417 -18.64 10.01 -29.20
CA HIS A 417 -18.78 9.05 -28.11
C HIS A 417 -19.58 9.60 -26.92
N ALA A 418 -19.55 10.92 -26.72
CA ALA A 418 -20.28 11.64 -25.68
C ALA A 418 -21.14 12.79 -26.27
N PRO A 419 -22.21 12.49 -27.02
CA PRO A 419 -23.02 13.48 -27.73
C PRO A 419 -23.82 14.43 -26.81
N ARG A 420 -23.76 14.24 -25.50
CA ARG A 420 -24.34 15.12 -24.47
C ARG A 420 -23.40 16.26 -24.06
N LEU A 421 -22.13 16.20 -24.47
CA LEU A 421 -21.18 17.30 -24.30
C LEU A 421 -21.42 18.38 -25.36
N ASP A 422 -21.25 19.64 -24.95
CA ASP A 422 -21.07 20.78 -25.86
C ASP A 422 -19.63 20.78 -26.41
N SER A 423 -19.34 21.68 -27.35
CA SER A 423 -17.98 21.83 -27.91
C SER A 423 -16.93 22.09 -26.84
N ASP A 424 -17.27 22.89 -25.84
CA ASP A 424 -16.38 23.27 -24.73
C ASP A 424 -16.11 22.08 -23.79
N GLY A 425 -17.09 21.20 -23.61
CA GLY A 425 -16.95 19.96 -22.86
C GLY A 425 -16.10 18.93 -23.60
N ALA A 426 -16.27 18.79 -24.92
CA ALA A 426 -15.42 17.92 -25.73
C ALA A 426 -13.96 18.43 -25.80
N ASP A 427 -13.75 19.75 -25.89
CA ASP A 427 -12.44 20.40 -25.84
C ASP A 427 -11.77 20.23 -24.46
N LEU A 428 -12.50 20.43 -23.36
CA LEU A 428 -12.01 20.16 -22.01
C LEU A 428 -11.62 18.68 -21.84
N LEU A 429 -12.47 17.75 -22.30
CA LEU A 429 -12.19 16.32 -22.24
C LEU A 429 -10.94 15.95 -23.04
N THR A 430 -10.76 16.54 -24.23
CA THR A 430 -9.56 16.36 -25.06
C THR A 430 -8.30 16.86 -24.35
N LYS A 431 -8.36 18.02 -23.68
CA LYS A 431 -7.25 18.61 -22.91
C LYS A 431 -6.89 17.81 -21.64
N LEU A 432 -7.83 17.03 -21.10
CA LEU A 432 -7.59 16.11 -19.97
C LEU A 432 -6.98 14.78 -20.44
N LEU A 433 -7.46 14.24 -21.56
CA LEU A 433 -7.05 12.94 -22.11
C LEU A 433 -5.85 13.01 -23.05
N GLN A 434 -4.80 13.74 -22.67
CA GLN A 434 -3.51 13.74 -23.38
C GLN A 434 -2.67 12.52 -22.97
N PHE A 435 -1.96 11.90 -23.92
CA PHE A 435 -1.13 10.72 -23.66
C PHE A 435 -0.09 10.97 -22.56
N GLU A 436 0.64 12.08 -22.64
CA GLU A 436 1.67 12.46 -21.68
C GLU A 436 1.15 13.45 -20.63
N GLY A 437 1.46 13.20 -19.35
CA GLY A 437 1.04 14.05 -18.23
C GLY A 437 1.40 15.53 -18.37
N ARG A 438 2.61 15.82 -18.89
CA ARG A 438 3.10 17.19 -19.14
C ARG A 438 2.20 18.01 -20.07
N ASN A 439 1.41 17.37 -20.94
CA ASN A 439 0.52 18.04 -21.90
C ASN A 439 -0.92 18.19 -21.38
N ARG A 440 -1.29 17.53 -20.27
CA ARG A 440 -2.65 17.59 -19.69
C ARG A 440 -2.90 18.94 -19.04
N ILE A 441 -4.12 19.47 -19.19
CA ILE A 441 -4.56 20.68 -18.47
C ILE A 441 -4.51 20.48 -16.95
N SER A 442 -4.09 21.51 -16.21
CA SER A 442 -4.04 21.47 -14.73
C SER A 442 -5.45 21.56 -14.13
N ALA A 443 -5.62 21.15 -12.87
CA ALA A 443 -6.90 21.29 -12.18
C ALA A 443 -7.35 22.76 -12.04
N GLU A 444 -6.40 23.69 -11.86
CA GLU A 444 -6.69 25.13 -11.74
C GLU A 444 -7.09 25.76 -13.06
N ASP A 445 -6.49 25.33 -14.17
CA ASP A 445 -6.81 25.87 -15.50
C ASP A 445 -8.05 25.21 -16.09
N ALA A 446 -8.28 23.92 -15.78
CA ALA A 446 -9.54 23.23 -16.09
C ALA A 446 -10.74 23.93 -15.44
N MET A 447 -10.65 24.39 -14.18
CA MET A 447 -11.72 25.19 -13.58
C MET A 447 -12.01 26.49 -14.35
N LYS A 448 -10.99 27.12 -14.96
CA LYS A 448 -11.13 28.36 -15.75
C LYS A 448 -11.65 28.11 -17.18
N HIS A 449 -11.89 26.86 -17.57
CA HIS A 449 -12.27 26.50 -18.94
C HIS A 449 -13.66 27.07 -19.33
N PRO A 450 -13.87 27.48 -20.60
CA PRO A 450 -15.16 27.98 -21.09
C PRO A 450 -16.39 27.14 -20.71
N PHE A 451 -16.22 25.81 -20.62
CA PHE A 451 -17.23 24.86 -20.17
C PHE A 451 -17.95 25.25 -18.87
N PHE A 452 -17.26 25.93 -17.95
CA PHE A 452 -17.77 26.36 -16.64
C PHE A 452 -18.30 27.80 -16.58
N LEU A 453 -18.25 28.57 -17.68
CA LEU A 453 -18.72 29.97 -17.69
C LEU A 453 -20.17 30.13 -17.21
N SER A 454 -21.02 29.13 -17.45
CA SER A 454 -22.41 29.10 -16.99
C SER A 454 -22.58 29.05 -15.46
N LEU A 455 -21.51 28.79 -14.69
CA LEU A 455 -21.52 28.81 -13.22
C LEU A 455 -21.21 30.22 -12.64
N GLY A 456 -20.73 31.15 -13.48
CA GLY A 456 -20.47 32.55 -13.11
C GLY A 456 -19.21 32.80 -12.28
N GLU A 457 -18.62 33.99 -12.40
CA GLU A 457 -17.29 34.29 -11.84
C GLU A 457 -17.13 34.12 -10.32
N ARG A 458 -18.22 34.23 -9.56
CA ARG A 458 -18.16 34.22 -8.09
C ARG A 458 -17.68 32.90 -7.53
N ILE A 459 -17.93 31.78 -8.22
CA ILE A 459 -17.56 30.44 -7.77
C ILE A 459 -16.03 30.27 -7.66
N HIS A 460 -15.26 30.96 -8.50
CA HIS A 460 -13.79 30.94 -8.49
C HIS A 460 -13.16 31.74 -7.35
N LYS A 461 -13.95 32.62 -6.70
CA LYS A 461 -13.50 33.52 -5.62
C LYS A 461 -13.91 33.01 -4.22
N LEU A 462 -14.45 31.79 -4.13
CA LEU A 462 -14.90 31.18 -2.88
C LEU A 462 -13.74 30.64 -2.03
N PRO A 463 -13.69 30.93 -0.71
CA PRO A 463 -12.72 30.34 0.21
C PRO A 463 -12.74 28.81 0.19
N ASP A 464 -11.57 28.19 0.35
CA ASP A 464 -11.38 26.73 0.32
C ASP A 464 -12.41 25.95 1.17
N THR A 465 -12.78 26.45 2.35
CA THR A 465 -13.73 25.81 3.27
C THR A 465 -15.21 26.09 2.97
N THR A 466 -15.53 26.91 1.96
CA THR A 466 -16.91 27.30 1.62
C THR A 466 -17.46 26.43 0.50
N SER A 467 -18.67 25.89 0.71
CA SER A 467 -19.43 25.14 -0.30
C SER A 467 -19.86 26.03 -1.47
N ILE A 468 -19.87 25.51 -2.69
CA ILE A 468 -20.31 26.26 -3.88
C ILE A 468 -21.78 26.67 -3.80
N PHE A 469 -22.62 25.87 -3.12
CA PHE A 469 -24.03 26.13 -2.87
C PHE A 469 -24.28 27.22 -1.80
N ALA A 470 -23.24 27.88 -1.30
CA ALA A 470 -23.37 29.13 -0.56
C ALA A 470 -23.72 30.32 -1.49
N LEU A 471 -23.41 30.21 -2.79
CA LEU A 471 -23.84 31.14 -3.82
C LEU A 471 -25.27 30.82 -4.25
N LYS A 472 -26.17 31.82 -4.23
CA LYS A 472 -27.62 31.61 -4.48
C LYS A 472 -27.94 31.19 -5.91
N GLU A 473 -27.08 31.54 -6.86
CA GLU A 473 -27.13 31.14 -8.26
C GLU A 473 -26.70 29.69 -8.50
N ILE A 474 -25.97 29.09 -7.56
CA ILE A 474 -25.52 27.69 -7.65
C ILE A 474 -26.57 26.81 -6.97
N GLN A 475 -27.36 26.12 -7.79
CA GLN A 475 -28.39 25.19 -7.35
C GLN A 475 -28.29 23.89 -8.13
N LEU A 476 -28.51 22.77 -7.44
CA LEU A 476 -28.60 21.44 -8.05
C LEU A 476 -29.93 21.37 -8.83
N GLN A 477 -29.90 20.98 -10.09
CA GLN A 477 -31.12 20.77 -10.87
C GLN A 477 -31.75 19.43 -10.51
N LYS A 478 -33.08 19.35 -10.60
CA LYS A 478 -33.82 18.10 -10.33
C LYS A 478 -33.53 17.09 -11.45
N GLU A 479 -33.19 15.86 -11.07
CA GLU A 479 -32.97 14.77 -12.01
C GLU A 479 -34.30 14.25 -12.59
N ALA A 480 -34.25 13.82 -13.85
CA ALA A 480 -35.41 13.31 -14.58
C ALA A 480 -35.65 11.83 -14.24
N SER A 481 -36.21 11.55 -13.07
CA SER A 481 -36.53 10.19 -12.65
C SER A 481 -37.51 9.51 -13.61
N LEU A 482 -37.16 8.32 -14.12
CA LEU A 482 -37.94 7.49 -15.04
C LEU A 482 -39.22 6.87 -14.42
N ARG A 483 -39.78 7.48 -13.36
CA ARG A 483 -41.04 7.08 -12.70
C ARG A 483 -42.19 8.07 -12.90
N SER A 484 -42.40 8.55 -14.13
CA SER A 484 -43.76 8.84 -14.66
C SER A 484 -43.70 9.25 -16.14
N SER A 485 -44.23 8.41 -17.03
CA SER A 485 -44.49 8.77 -18.44
C SER A 485 -45.99 8.68 -18.74
N SER A 486 -46.75 9.70 -18.35
CA SER A 486 -48.04 10.00 -18.99
C SER A 486 -47.77 10.89 -20.21
N MET A 487 -48.11 10.43 -21.41
CA MET A 487 -47.93 11.22 -22.63
C MET A 487 -48.75 12.52 -22.61
N PRO A 488 -48.23 13.63 -23.16
CA PRO A 488 -49.02 14.82 -23.46
C PRO A 488 -49.70 14.65 -24.82
N ASP A 489 -51.04 14.80 -24.83
CA ASP A 489 -51.85 14.73 -26.04
C ASP A 489 -52.01 16.13 -26.66
N SER A 490 -51.57 16.32 -27.90
CA SER A 490 -51.70 17.60 -28.62
C SER A 490 -53.06 17.65 -29.32
N GLY A 491 -54.08 18.13 -28.60
CA GLY A 491 -55.47 17.99 -29.01
C GLY A 491 -55.92 18.84 -30.20
N SER A 492 -57.14 18.56 -30.66
CA SER A 492 -57.85 19.39 -31.63
C SER A 492 -59.35 19.51 -31.32
N SER A 493 -59.76 20.74 -30.99
CA SER A 493 -60.91 21.41 -31.63
C SER A 493 -62.36 21.23 -31.11
N TRP A 494 -62.75 22.23 -30.30
CA TRP A 494 -63.98 23.07 -30.43
C TRP A 494 -65.40 22.50 -30.20
N ASN A 495 -66.06 23.16 -29.22
CA ASN A 495 -67.48 23.56 -29.14
C ASN A 495 -68.64 22.55 -28.93
N SER A 496 -69.06 22.46 -27.67
CA SER A 496 -70.33 23.04 -27.16
C SER A 496 -71.63 22.90 -27.99
N THR A 497 -72.57 22.06 -27.53
CA THR A 497 -73.86 22.45 -26.87
C THR A 497 -74.84 21.27 -26.79
N GLY A 498 -75.77 21.27 -25.81
CA GLY A 498 -77.05 20.55 -25.92
C GLY A 498 -77.35 19.41 -24.92
N THR A 499 -77.83 19.76 -23.71
CA THR A 499 -78.98 19.14 -22.97
C THR A 499 -79.30 17.65 -23.19
N ASN A 500 -79.37 16.79 -22.15
CA ASN A 500 -80.44 16.83 -21.13
C ASN A 500 -80.13 15.92 -19.91
N GLY A 501 -80.83 16.13 -18.79
CA GLY A 501 -80.46 15.56 -17.48
C GLY A 501 -81.07 14.20 -17.09
N GLY A 502 -80.52 13.62 -16.01
CA GLY A 502 -81.00 12.45 -15.27
C GLY A 502 -80.57 12.55 -13.79
N LYS A 503 -81.42 12.13 -12.85
CA LYS A 503 -81.34 12.45 -11.41
C LYS A 503 -80.91 11.25 -10.54
N CYS A 504 -80.40 11.55 -9.33
CA CYS A 504 -80.27 10.67 -8.14
C CYS A 504 -79.20 9.55 -8.21
N THR A 505 -78.52 9.14 -7.11
CA THR A 505 -78.65 9.48 -5.67
C THR A 505 -77.31 9.31 -4.91
N CYS A 506 -77.22 9.87 -3.70
CA CYS A 506 -76.00 10.04 -2.88
C CYS A 506 -75.62 8.82 -2.01
N ARG A 507 -74.34 8.68 -1.63
CA ARG A 507 -73.87 8.91 -0.23
C ARG A 507 -72.34 8.97 -0.06
N GLU A 508 -71.92 9.55 1.06
CA GLU A 508 -70.55 9.91 1.46
C GLU A 508 -69.87 8.82 2.32
N GLU A 509 -68.54 8.89 2.45
CA GLU A 509 -67.70 8.70 3.69
C GLU A 509 -66.20 8.56 3.27
N THR A 510 -65.30 9.53 3.45
CA THR A 510 -64.55 10.04 4.64
C THR A 510 -63.23 9.33 5.03
N ARG A 511 -62.12 9.93 4.59
CA ARG A 511 -60.84 10.21 5.31
C ARG A 511 -60.05 9.11 6.07
N THR A 512 -58.80 8.91 5.58
CA THR A 512 -57.50 8.82 6.34
C THR A 512 -57.21 7.61 7.26
N PRO A 513 -55.95 7.40 7.71
CA PRO A 513 -54.64 7.54 7.05
C PRO A 513 -53.79 6.23 7.15
N ALA A 514 -52.58 6.21 6.57
CA ALA A 514 -51.63 5.10 6.70
C ALA A 514 -50.42 5.45 7.60
N HIS A 515 -50.10 4.59 8.57
CA HIS A 515 -48.76 4.47 9.17
C HIS A 515 -48.64 3.16 10.00
N SER A 516 -47.47 2.51 9.92
CA SER A 516 -46.90 1.57 10.93
C SER A 516 -47.64 0.26 11.27
N LEU A 517 -47.00 -0.88 10.95
CA LEU A 517 -46.41 -1.75 12.00
C LEU A 517 -45.38 -2.75 11.43
N ALA A 518 -44.35 -3.03 12.22
CA ALA A 518 -43.56 -4.25 12.10
C ALA A 518 -44.16 -5.38 12.98
N ALA A 519 -43.62 -6.60 12.85
CA ALA A 519 -43.92 -7.79 13.67
C ALA A 519 -45.30 -8.47 13.47
N SER A 520 -45.37 -9.40 12.49
CA SER A 520 -46.09 -10.69 12.60
C SER A 520 -45.75 -11.61 11.42
N ILE A 521 -44.67 -12.40 11.56
CA ILE A 521 -44.49 -13.66 10.81
C ILE A 521 -44.10 -14.74 11.83
N MET A 522 -45.10 -15.12 12.61
CA MET A 522 -45.19 -16.30 13.48
C MET A 522 -46.70 -16.59 13.53
N LEU A 523 -47.11 -17.85 13.32
CA LEU A 523 -48.50 -18.30 13.10
C LEU A 523 -49.05 -18.14 11.66
N THR A 524 -48.43 -18.83 10.70
CA THR A 524 -49.20 -19.45 9.59
C THR A 524 -49.11 -20.97 9.70
N SER A 525 -49.81 -21.52 10.69
CA SER A 525 -50.05 -22.95 10.83
C SER A 525 -51.46 -23.13 11.41
N LEU A 526 -52.28 -23.94 10.74
CA LEU A 526 -53.64 -24.34 11.14
C LEU A 526 -54.69 -23.20 11.19
N LYS A 527 -55.60 -23.21 10.20
CA LYS A 527 -56.91 -22.54 10.33
C LYS A 527 -57.88 -23.50 11.03
N VAL A 528 -57.94 -23.43 12.36
CA VAL A 528 -58.95 -24.17 13.14
C VAL A 528 -60.31 -23.50 12.91
N VAL A 529 -61.28 -24.24 12.40
CA VAL A 529 -62.70 -23.85 12.37
C VAL A 529 -63.41 -24.64 13.47
N GLU A 530 -64.05 -23.95 14.41
CA GLU A 530 -64.81 -24.61 15.48
C GLU A 530 -66.11 -25.23 14.97
N LEU A 531 -66.18 -26.56 15.00
CA LEU A 531 -67.41 -27.31 15.29
C LEU A 531 -67.04 -28.51 16.18
N PRO A 532 -67.95 -28.98 17.05
CA PRO A 532 -67.58 -29.92 18.11
C PRO A 532 -67.27 -31.32 17.58
N SER A 533 -66.17 -31.89 18.10
CA SER A 533 -65.80 -33.31 18.00
C SER A 533 -65.65 -33.91 16.58
N VAL A 534 -64.59 -33.51 15.87
CA VAL A 534 -63.54 -34.37 15.25
C VAL A 534 -62.55 -33.44 14.54
N GLN A 535 -61.27 -33.46 14.92
CA GLN A 535 -60.25 -32.66 14.22
C GLN A 535 -59.84 -33.33 12.90
N LYS A 536 -60.22 -32.72 11.77
CA LYS A 536 -59.54 -32.92 10.49
C LYS A 536 -58.55 -31.77 10.28
N VAL A 537 -57.28 -32.11 10.06
CA VAL A 537 -56.27 -31.16 9.59
C VAL A 537 -56.22 -31.25 8.07
N GLU A 538 -56.65 -30.20 7.37
CA GLU A 538 -56.36 -30.07 5.93
C GLU A 538 -54.94 -29.53 5.75
N VAL A 539 -54.04 -30.40 5.30
CA VAL A 539 -52.71 -30.02 4.81
C VAL A 539 -52.85 -29.76 3.32
N TYR A 540 -52.72 -28.50 2.90
CA TYR A 540 -52.63 -28.18 1.47
C TYR A 540 -51.22 -28.57 0.98
N PRO A 541 -51.09 -29.42 -0.06
CA PRO A 541 -49.79 -29.77 -0.60
C PRO A 541 -49.18 -28.58 -1.35
N VAL A 542 -47.84 -28.50 -1.33
CA VAL A 542 -47.05 -27.61 -2.17
C VAL A 542 -46.87 -28.29 -3.52
N GLU A 543 -47.46 -27.73 -4.57
CA GLU A 543 -47.31 -28.26 -5.94
C GLU A 543 -46.09 -27.59 -6.60
N LEU A 544 -45.06 -28.36 -6.94
CA LEU A 544 -43.85 -27.87 -7.58
C LEU A 544 -43.79 -28.33 -9.04
N LEU A 545 -43.28 -27.45 -9.91
CA LEU A 545 -43.08 -27.74 -11.33
C LEU A 545 -41.64 -28.20 -11.54
N LEU A 546 -41.43 -29.51 -11.60
CA LEU A 546 -40.12 -30.13 -11.82
C LEU A 546 -39.78 -30.11 -13.32
N VAL A 547 -38.61 -29.61 -13.70
CA VAL A 547 -38.10 -29.64 -15.09
C VAL A 547 -36.67 -30.17 -15.12
N ARG A 548 -36.22 -30.71 -16.27
CA ARG A 548 -34.84 -31.12 -16.48
C ARG A 548 -34.09 -30.00 -17.21
N HIS A 549 -32.85 -29.68 -16.84
CA HIS A 549 -32.12 -28.58 -17.49
C HIS A 549 -32.03 -28.71 -19.03
N SER A 550 -31.96 -29.94 -19.56
CA SER A 550 -31.94 -30.20 -21.01
C SER A 550 -33.29 -30.06 -21.71
N ASP A 551 -34.39 -29.98 -20.95
CA ASP A 551 -35.77 -29.97 -21.43
C ASP A 551 -36.62 -29.15 -20.46
N MET A 552 -36.56 -27.83 -20.66
CA MET A 552 -37.21 -26.82 -19.82
C MET A 552 -38.68 -26.59 -20.20
N ASP A 553 -39.13 -27.16 -21.31
CA ASP A 553 -40.46 -26.95 -21.89
C ASP A 553 -41.48 -28.00 -21.43
N THR A 554 -41.04 -29.07 -20.75
CA THR A 554 -41.89 -30.18 -20.26
C THR A 554 -41.98 -30.26 -18.71
N PRO A 555 -42.62 -29.29 -18.03
CA PRO A 555 -42.76 -29.32 -16.58
C PRO A 555 -43.65 -30.47 -16.08
N HIS A 556 -43.14 -31.19 -15.09
CA HIS A 556 -43.85 -32.22 -14.35
C HIS A 556 -44.32 -31.67 -12.99
N THR A 557 -45.64 -31.62 -12.77
CA THR A 557 -46.20 -31.20 -11.48
C THR A 557 -46.13 -32.33 -10.46
N ALA A 558 -45.41 -32.11 -9.35
CA ALA A 558 -45.36 -33.03 -8.21
C ALA A 558 -45.81 -32.34 -6.92
N GLN A 559 -46.45 -33.09 -6.02
CA GLN A 559 -47.01 -32.59 -4.76
C GLN A 559 -46.16 -33.01 -3.56
N PHE A 560 -45.86 -32.07 -2.67
CA PHE A 560 -45.06 -32.30 -1.46
C PHE A 560 -45.73 -31.69 -0.21
N SER A 561 -45.49 -32.27 0.96
CA SER A 561 -45.79 -31.63 2.24
C SER A 561 -44.80 -30.50 2.53
N HIS A 562 -45.23 -29.48 3.27
CA HIS A 562 -44.33 -28.47 3.85
C HIS A 562 -43.21 -29.08 4.72
N THR A 563 -43.43 -30.27 5.29
CA THR A 563 -42.46 -31.01 6.11
C THR A 563 -41.56 -31.96 5.33
N ASP A 564 -41.82 -32.19 4.05
CA ASP A 564 -40.98 -33.05 3.23
C ASP A 564 -39.61 -32.40 3.01
N SER A 565 -38.58 -33.20 2.79
CA SER A 565 -37.23 -32.69 2.53
C SER A 565 -37.04 -32.31 1.07
N VAL A 566 -36.15 -31.37 0.80
CA VAL A 566 -35.69 -31.06 -0.57
C VAL A 566 -35.03 -32.27 -1.23
N ASP A 567 -34.46 -33.20 -0.46
CA ASP A 567 -34.01 -34.52 -0.92
C ASP A 567 -35.15 -35.38 -1.51
N LEU A 568 -36.36 -35.34 -0.92
CA LEU A 568 -37.51 -36.03 -1.50
C LEU A 568 -37.88 -35.41 -2.85
N VAL A 569 -37.86 -34.08 -2.96
CA VAL A 569 -38.08 -33.36 -4.23
C VAL A 569 -37.06 -33.80 -5.29
N LEU A 570 -35.78 -33.93 -4.92
CA LEU A 570 -34.73 -34.43 -5.80
C LEU A 570 -34.96 -35.89 -6.22
N ARG A 571 -35.33 -36.78 -5.28
CA ARG A 571 -35.61 -38.18 -5.61
C ARG A 571 -36.80 -38.33 -6.55
N THR A 572 -37.90 -37.62 -6.31
CA THR A 572 -39.06 -37.59 -7.22
C THR A 572 -38.68 -37.07 -8.61
N ALA A 573 -37.84 -36.03 -8.70
CA ALA A 573 -37.32 -35.56 -9.99
C ALA A 573 -36.48 -36.65 -10.70
N ARG A 574 -35.56 -37.32 -9.99
CA ARG A 574 -34.70 -38.37 -10.57
C ARG A 574 -35.49 -39.57 -11.07
N GLU A 575 -36.47 -40.03 -10.29
CA GLU A 575 -37.38 -41.12 -10.66
C GLU A 575 -38.19 -40.77 -11.91
N HIS A 576 -38.76 -39.56 -11.98
CA HIS A 576 -39.52 -39.09 -13.14
C HIS A 576 -38.65 -38.95 -14.40
N PHE A 577 -37.45 -38.36 -14.27
CA PHE A 577 -36.55 -38.12 -15.40
C PHE A 577 -35.63 -39.30 -15.75
N LEU A 578 -35.85 -40.47 -15.12
CA LEU A 578 -35.09 -41.72 -15.31
C LEU A 578 -33.56 -41.57 -15.08
N VAL A 579 -33.17 -40.70 -14.15
CA VAL A 579 -31.77 -40.40 -13.84
C VAL A 579 -31.22 -41.40 -12.82
N SER A 580 -30.11 -42.07 -13.17
CA SER A 580 -29.44 -43.08 -12.34
C SER A 580 -29.12 -42.53 -10.94
N PRO A 581 -29.28 -43.31 -9.85
CA PRO A 581 -28.87 -42.92 -8.49
C PRO A 581 -27.37 -42.61 -8.34
N GLN A 582 -26.54 -43.11 -9.25
CA GLN A 582 -25.08 -42.89 -9.27
C GLN A 582 -24.67 -41.59 -9.96
N GLU A 583 -25.54 -41.01 -10.80
CA GLU A 583 -25.27 -39.73 -11.47
C GLU A 583 -25.35 -38.57 -10.47
N GLU A 584 -24.48 -37.57 -10.62
CA GLU A 584 -24.49 -36.40 -9.75
C GLU A 584 -25.52 -35.38 -10.25
N THR A 585 -26.47 -35.03 -9.37
CA THR A 585 -27.56 -34.10 -9.68
C THR A 585 -27.64 -32.98 -8.67
N ARG A 586 -28.13 -31.82 -9.11
CA ARG A 586 -28.43 -30.67 -8.25
C ARG A 586 -29.74 -30.00 -8.65
N LEU A 587 -30.37 -29.35 -7.67
CA LEU A 587 -31.61 -28.61 -7.86
C LEU A 587 -31.35 -27.10 -7.89
N TRP A 588 -32.10 -26.42 -8.76
CA TRP A 588 -32.20 -24.97 -8.84
C TRP A 588 -33.67 -24.55 -8.73
N ILE A 589 -33.90 -23.35 -8.22
CA ILE A 589 -35.17 -22.64 -8.22
C ILE A 589 -35.12 -21.58 -9.31
N LYS A 590 -36.19 -21.44 -10.08
CA LYS A 590 -36.43 -20.24 -10.91
C LYS A 590 -37.29 -19.24 -10.14
N ASN A 591 -36.72 -18.09 -9.82
CA ASN A 591 -37.43 -17.00 -9.14
C ASN A 591 -38.32 -16.22 -10.12
N ALA A 592 -39.32 -15.49 -9.59
CA ALA A 592 -40.28 -14.73 -10.40
C ALA A 592 -39.63 -13.63 -11.26
N GLU A 593 -38.45 -13.16 -10.85
CA GLU A 593 -37.63 -12.18 -11.57
C GLU A 593 -36.78 -12.79 -12.71
N GLY A 594 -36.84 -14.12 -12.89
CA GLY A 594 -36.06 -14.87 -13.87
C GLY A 594 -34.66 -15.28 -13.42
N SER A 595 -34.23 -14.90 -12.21
CA SER A 595 -32.99 -15.37 -11.60
C SER A 595 -33.07 -16.85 -11.17
N PHE A 596 -31.94 -17.55 -11.20
CA PHE A 596 -31.83 -18.93 -10.76
C PHE A 596 -31.04 -19.02 -9.45
N GLU A 597 -31.57 -19.74 -8.47
CA GLU A 597 -30.97 -19.91 -7.14
C GLU A 597 -30.78 -21.39 -6.83
N ARG A 598 -29.62 -21.79 -6.31
CA ARG A 598 -29.30 -23.21 -6.10
C ARG A 598 -29.81 -23.70 -4.74
N LEU A 599 -30.51 -24.83 -4.73
CA LEU A 599 -30.90 -25.54 -3.52
C LEU A 599 -29.73 -26.36 -2.98
N CYS A 600 -28.78 -25.71 -2.31
CA CYS A 600 -27.54 -26.34 -1.85
C CYS A 600 -27.74 -27.34 -0.69
N ASN A 601 -28.65 -27.07 0.25
CA ASN A 601 -28.91 -27.95 1.38
C ASN A 601 -30.18 -28.78 1.16
N THR A 602 -30.04 -29.99 0.63
CA THR A 602 -31.18 -30.90 0.38
C THR A 602 -31.85 -31.45 1.65
N ARG A 603 -31.22 -31.29 2.82
CA ARG A 603 -31.73 -31.82 4.09
C ARG A 603 -32.74 -30.90 4.80
N VAL A 604 -32.96 -29.68 4.32
CA VAL A 604 -34.00 -28.78 4.85
C VAL A 604 -35.39 -29.18 4.36
N THR A 605 -36.43 -28.73 5.05
CA THR A 605 -37.81 -28.97 4.61
C THR A 605 -38.20 -28.06 3.43
N VAL A 606 -39.24 -28.43 2.68
CA VAL A 606 -39.86 -27.60 1.63
C VAL A 606 -40.24 -26.21 2.18
N LEU A 607 -40.70 -26.14 3.44
CA LEU A 607 -40.99 -24.87 4.12
C LEU A 607 -39.73 -24.05 4.41
N ASP A 608 -38.67 -24.67 4.95
CA ASP A 608 -37.40 -23.99 5.27
C ASP A 608 -36.65 -23.53 4.01
N ALA A 609 -36.80 -24.26 2.89
CA ALA A 609 -36.35 -23.86 1.56
C ALA A 609 -37.19 -22.74 0.93
N ALA A 610 -38.23 -22.24 1.63
CA ALA A 610 -39.18 -21.24 1.16
C ALA A 610 -39.88 -21.59 -0.17
N LEU A 611 -40.00 -22.89 -0.49
CA LEU A 611 -40.64 -23.38 -1.71
C LEU A 611 -42.16 -23.18 -1.67
N LYS A 612 -42.73 -22.71 -2.78
CA LYS A 612 -44.14 -22.31 -2.91
C LYS A 612 -44.83 -23.03 -4.06
N THR A 613 -46.15 -23.19 -3.94
CA THR A 613 -46.99 -23.77 -4.99
C THR A 613 -46.84 -22.98 -6.30
N GLY A 614 -46.62 -23.70 -7.41
CA GLY A 614 -46.39 -23.15 -8.75
C GLY A 614 -44.94 -22.75 -9.05
N GLN A 615 -44.00 -22.98 -8.12
CA GLN A 615 -42.59 -22.65 -8.33
C GLN A 615 -41.88 -23.70 -9.20
N VAL A 616 -41.02 -23.24 -10.12
CA VAL A 616 -40.27 -24.12 -11.02
C VAL A 616 -38.96 -24.52 -10.36
N VAL A 617 -38.76 -25.85 -10.24
CA VAL A 617 -37.56 -26.47 -9.71
C VAL A 617 -36.87 -27.26 -10.83
N ILE A 618 -35.62 -26.92 -11.12
CA ILE A 618 -34.85 -27.42 -12.25
C ILE A 618 -33.85 -28.44 -11.73
N MET A 619 -33.91 -29.67 -12.22
CA MET A 619 -32.90 -30.69 -11.97
C MET A 619 -31.85 -30.67 -13.09
N GLU A 620 -30.60 -30.55 -12.69
CA GLU A 620 -29.43 -30.59 -13.57
C GLU A 620 -28.58 -31.81 -13.22
N THR A 621 -28.11 -32.53 -14.24
CA THR A 621 -27.18 -33.66 -14.12
C THR A 621 -25.79 -33.23 -14.60
N ARG A 622 -24.72 -33.66 -13.92
CA ARG A 622 -23.34 -33.36 -14.34
C ARG A 622 -22.98 -34.11 -15.63
N ASN A 623 -22.25 -33.44 -16.52
CA ASN A 623 -21.71 -34.02 -17.75
C ASN A 623 -20.53 -34.99 -17.48
N LYS A 624 -20.21 -35.85 -18.45
CA LYS A 624 -19.12 -36.85 -18.36
C LYS A 624 -17.71 -36.24 -18.26
N ASP A 625 -17.53 -35.05 -18.82
CA ASP A 625 -16.30 -34.25 -18.76
C ASP A 625 -16.05 -33.61 -17.39
N GLY A 626 -16.99 -33.73 -16.44
CA GLY A 626 -16.96 -33.12 -15.12
C GLY A 626 -17.60 -31.74 -15.03
N THR A 627 -18.10 -31.16 -16.13
CA THR A 627 -18.73 -29.83 -16.13
C THR A 627 -20.23 -29.88 -15.78
N TRP A 628 -20.78 -28.74 -15.41
CA TRP A 628 -22.22 -28.54 -15.26
C TRP A 628 -22.78 -27.83 -16.50
N PRO A 629 -23.91 -28.28 -17.08
CA PRO A 629 -24.56 -27.62 -18.22
C PRO A 629 -24.74 -26.10 -18.10
N SER A 630 -25.12 -25.61 -16.92
CA SER A 630 -25.32 -24.18 -16.61
C SER A 630 -24.02 -23.38 -16.38
N ALA A 631 -22.86 -24.03 -16.34
CA ALA A 631 -21.56 -23.39 -16.18
C ALA A 631 -20.84 -23.11 -17.52
N GLN A 632 -21.38 -23.57 -18.66
CA GLN A 632 -20.82 -23.29 -19.98
C GLN A 632 -21.16 -21.86 -20.45
N PRO A 633 -20.17 -21.01 -20.79
CA PRO A 633 -20.43 -19.71 -21.40
C PRO A 633 -21.01 -19.87 -22.82
N GLN A 634 -22.10 -19.17 -23.14
CA GLN A 634 -22.77 -19.22 -24.46
C GLN A 634 -21.98 -18.55 -25.62
N ALA A 635 -20.64 -18.50 -25.56
CA ALA A 635 -19.84 -17.61 -26.40
C ALA A 635 -18.47 -18.15 -26.87
N VAL A 636 -18.35 -19.42 -27.29
CA VAL A 636 -17.23 -19.88 -28.15
C VAL A 636 -17.64 -20.96 -29.18
N ASN A 637 -18.70 -20.72 -29.98
CA ASN A 637 -19.16 -21.66 -31.02
C ASN A 637 -18.25 -21.73 -32.27
N THR A 638 -16.93 -21.86 -32.10
CA THR A 638 -15.96 -21.92 -33.22
C THR A 638 -14.73 -22.79 -32.97
N ALA A 639 -14.65 -23.49 -31.83
CA ALA A 639 -13.55 -24.42 -31.51
C ALA A 639 -14.02 -25.81 -31.02
N LEU A 640 -15.33 -26.00 -30.78
CA LEU A 640 -15.86 -27.16 -30.05
C LEU A 640 -15.83 -28.49 -30.82
N GLU A 641 -15.74 -28.49 -32.15
CA GLU A 641 -15.74 -29.72 -32.95
C GLU A 641 -14.41 -30.51 -32.88
N GLU A 642 -13.34 -29.95 -32.30
CA GLU A 642 -12.06 -30.66 -32.10
C GLU A 642 -11.78 -31.07 -30.63
N GLU A 643 -12.54 -30.57 -29.65
CA GLU A 643 -12.29 -30.87 -28.22
C GLU A 643 -13.11 -32.06 -27.67
N GLU A 644 -14.28 -32.40 -28.25
CA GLU A 644 -15.14 -33.48 -27.73
C GLU A 644 -14.50 -34.90 -27.76
N ASP A 645 -13.48 -35.11 -28.61
CA ASP A 645 -12.74 -36.38 -28.75
C ASP A 645 -11.44 -36.46 -27.92
N PHE A 646 -11.09 -35.45 -27.11
CA PHE A 646 -9.85 -35.50 -26.32
C PHE A 646 -9.96 -36.45 -25.11
N GLN A 647 -9.24 -37.57 -25.15
CA GLN A 647 -9.18 -38.55 -24.07
C GLN A 647 -7.76 -38.63 -23.48
N GLY A 648 -7.46 -37.73 -22.53
CA GLY A 648 -6.22 -37.67 -21.77
C GLY A 648 -6.21 -38.56 -20.52
N GLN A 649 -5.05 -38.67 -19.86
CA GLN A 649 -4.90 -39.40 -18.61
C GLN A 649 -5.47 -38.59 -17.43
N PRO A 650 -6.40 -39.14 -16.62
CA PRO A 650 -6.89 -38.49 -15.40
C PRO A 650 -5.77 -37.99 -14.49
N GLY A 651 -5.89 -36.74 -14.04
CA GLY A 651 -4.90 -36.05 -13.20
C GLY A 651 -3.80 -35.31 -14.00
N ILE A 652 -3.63 -35.61 -15.29
CA ILE A 652 -2.74 -34.84 -16.18
C ILE A 652 -3.57 -33.77 -16.90
N CYS A 653 -3.91 -32.70 -16.17
CA CYS A 653 -4.65 -31.56 -16.70
C CYS A 653 -4.01 -30.25 -16.22
N GLY A 654 -3.78 -29.31 -17.15
CA GLY A 654 -3.29 -27.97 -16.83
C GLY A 654 -4.31 -27.11 -16.07
N LEU A 655 -3.83 -26.03 -15.46
CA LEU A 655 -4.66 -24.93 -14.97
C LEU A 655 -4.22 -23.64 -15.65
N THR A 656 -5.14 -23.00 -16.36
CA THR A 656 -4.90 -21.75 -17.07
C THR A 656 -4.69 -20.61 -16.07
N ASN A 657 -3.69 -19.74 -16.31
CA ASN A 657 -3.36 -18.62 -15.44
C ASN A 657 -4.34 -17.46 -15.70
N LEU A 658 -4.97 -16.93 -14.64
CA LEU A 658 -5.97 -15.86 -14.69
C LEU A 658 -5.39 -14.52 -14.24
N GLY A 659 -4.15 -14.24 -14.64
CA GLY A 659 -3.35 -13.07 -14.24
C GLY A 659 -2.73 -13.27 -12.85
N ASN A 660 -1.41 -13.47 -12.79
CA ASN A 660 -0.63 -13.74 -11.57
C ASN A 660 -1.15 -14.89 -10.68
N THR A 661 -2.07 -15.75 -11.12
CA THR A 661 -2.61 -16.86 -10.33
C THR A 661 -1.71 -18.11 -10.32
N CYS A 662 -0.44 -18.00 -10.72
CA CYS A 662 0.47 -19.15 -10.76
C CYS A 662 0.67 -19.78 -9.36
N PHE A 663 0.65 -18.98 -8.28
CA PHE A 663 0.67 -19.48 -6.90
C PHE A 663 -0.53 -20.37 -6.59
N MET A 664 -1.71 -19.98 -7.09
CA MET A 664 -2.97 -20.72 -6.94
C MET A 664 -2.95 -22.02 -7.74
N ASN A 665 -2.53 -21.94 -9.00
CA ASN A 665 -2.42 -23.12 -9.86
C ASN A 665 -1.41 -24.12 -9.28
N SER A 666 -0.29 -23.66 -8.72
CA SER A 666 0.72 -24.51 -8.08
C SER A 666 0.18 -25.23 -6.83
N ALA A 667 -0.48 -24.50 -5.92
CA ALA A 667 -1.08 -25.07 -4.71
C ALA A 667 -2.21 -26.08 -5.04
N LEU A 668 -3.06 -25.75 -6.01
CA LEU A 668 -4.16 -26.63 -6.45
C LEU A 668 -3.65 -27.90 -7.10
N GLN A 669 -2.59 -27.83 -7.92
CA GLN A 669 -1.97 -29.02 -8.51
C GLN A 669 -1.33 -29.92 -7.43
N CYS A 670 -0.75 -29.35 -6.38
CA CYS A 670 -0.25 -30.13 -5.24
C CYS A 670 -1.39 -30.87 -4.53
N LEU A 671 -2.48 -30.18 -4.17
CA LEU A 671 -3.63 -30.79 -3.48
C LEU A 671 -4.38 -31.81 -4.35
N SER A 672 -4.53 -31.55 -5.66
CA SER A 672 -5.18 -32.43 -6.63
C SER A 672 -4.46 -33.78 -6.80
N ASN A 673 -3.16 -33.83 -6.50
CA ASN A 673 -2.35 -35.04 -6.55
C ASN A 673 -2.18 -35.72 -5.17
N VAL A 674 -2.92 -35.31 -4.14
CA VAL A 674 -3.04 -36.06 -2.87
C VAL A 674 -4.09 -37.17 -3.04
N PRO A 675 -3.70 -38.46 -3.08
CA PRO A 675 -4.60 -39.53 -3.53
C PRO A 675 -5.88 -39.66 -2.69
N GLN A 676 -5.75 -39.61 -1.37
CA GLN A 676 -6.84 -39.78 -0.40
C GLN A 676 -7.87 -38.65 -0.52
N LEU A 677 -7.39 -37.41 -0.64
CA LEU A 677 -8.23 -36.22 -0.78
C LEU A 677 -8.98 -36.24 -2.12
N THR A 678 -8.28 -36.53 -3.22
CA THR A 678 -8.87 -36.59 -4.56
C THR A 678 -9.87 -37.73 -4.69
N GLU A 679 -9.56 -38.93 -4.17
CA GLU A 679 -10.50 -40.06 -4.19
C GLU A 679 -11.79 -39.76 -3.39
N TYR A 680 -11.68 -39.05 -2.26
CA TYR A 680 -12.83 -38.60 -1.47
C TYR A 680 -13.76 -37.65 -2.24
N PHE A 681 -13.23 -36.71 -3.03
CA PHE A 681 -14.03 -35.83 -3.88
C PHE A 681 -14.61 -36.54 -5.10
N LEU A 682 -13.85 -37.44 -5.74
CA LEU A 682 -14.30 -38.22 -6.90
C LEU A 682 -15.40 -39.23 -6.55
N LYS A 683 -15.37 -39.81 -5.33
CA LYS A 683 -16.44 -40.69 -4.82
C LYS A 683 -17.64 -39.96 -4.23
N ASN A 684 -17.70 -38.63 -4.34
CA ASN A 684 -18.78 -37.79 -3.81
C ASN A 684 -19.00 -37.83 -2.29
N HIS A 685 -18.08 -38.42 -1.51
CA HIS A 685 -18.22 -38.52 -0.05
C HIS A 685 -18.40 -37.14 0.63
N TYR A 686 -17.79 -36.10 0.06
CA TYR A 686 -17.91 -34.71 0.55
C TYR A 686 -19.35 -34.22 0.67
N LEU A 687 -20.26 -34.66 -0.21
CA LEU A 687 -21.68 -34.23 -0.20
C LEU A 687 -22.39 -34.62 1.10
N GLU A 688 -21.97 -35.70 1.76
CA GLU A 688 -22.57 -36.14 3.01
C GLU A 688 -22.08 -35.34 4.23
N GLU A 689 -20.84 -34.83 4.16
CA GLU A 689 -20.13 -34.16 5.25
C GLU A 689 -20.27 -32.61 5.24
N LEU A 690 -20.65 -32.01 4.10
CA LEU A 690 -20.82 -30.54 3.91
C LEU A 690 -21.49 -29.84 5.11
N ASN A 691 -20.92 -28.70 5.52
CA ASN A 691 -21.29 -27.98 6.74
C ASN A 691 -21.72 -26.53 6.48
N PHE A 692 -22.92 -26.38 5.93
CA PHE A 692 -23.56 -25.08 5.64
C PHE A 692 -23.74 -24.16 6.86
N CYS A 693 -23.71 -24.71 8.09
CA CYS A 693 -24.05 -24.00 9.33
C CYS A 693 -22.82 -23.69 10.21
N ASN A 694 -21.60 -24.06 9.80
CA ASN A 694 -20.39 -23.78 10.58
C ASN A 694 -20.07 -22.28 10.56
N PRO A 695 -20.05 -21.57 11.70
CA PRO A 695 -19.70 -20.14 11.73
C PRO A 695 -18.23 -19.85 11.40
N LEU A 696 -17.39 -20.89 11.34
CA LEU A 696 -15.99 -20.80 10.90
C LEU A 696 -15.80 -21.25 9.43
N GLY A 697 -16.83 -21.86 8.83
CA GLY A 697 -16.80 -22.34 7.44
C GLY A 697 -17.24 -21.29 6.43
N MET A 698 -17.09 -21.63 5.16
CA MET A 698 -17.42 -20.82 3.99
C MET A 698 -18.72 -21.32 3.35
N LYS A 699 -19.64 -21.81 4.20
CA LYS A 699 -20.95 -22.39 3.87
C LYS A 699 -20.90 -23.58 2.90
N GLY A 700 -19.77 -24.30 2.81
CA GLY A 700 -19.56 -25.35 1.82
C GLY A 700 -19.12 -24.87 0.45
N GLU A 701 -19.08 -23.56 0.20
CA GLU A 701 -18.86 -23.01 -1.15
C GLU A 701 -17.42 -23.23 -1.66
N ILE A 702 -16.43 -23.32 -0.77
CA ILE A 702 -15.04 -23.63 -1.15
C ILE A 702 -14.86 -25.13 -1.37
N ALA A 703 -15.46 -25.98 -0.52
CA ALA A 703 -15.46 -27.42 -0.73
C ALA A 703 -16.13 -27.83 -2.06
N GLU A 704 -17.26 -27.21 -2.41
CA GLU A 704 -17.93 -27.46 -3.69
C GLU A 704 -17.12 -26.96 -4.90
N ALA A 705 -16.58 -25.73 -4.83
CA ALA A 705 -15.78 -25.18 -5.93
C ALA A 705 -14.47 -25.97 -6.14
N TYR A 706 -13.87 -26.50 -5.07
CA TYR A 706 -12.73 -27.40 -5.15
C TYR A 706 -13.11 -28.76 -5.75
N ALA A 707 -14.24 -29.34 -5.32
CA ALA A 707 -14.75 -30.60 -5.88
C ALA A 707 -15.03 -30.50 -7.39
N ASP A 708 -15.66 -29.40 -7.84
CA ASP A 708 -15.89 -29.11 -9.26
C ASP A 708 -14.57 -29.06 -10.05
N LEU A 709 -13.52 -28.45 -9.49
CA LEU A 709 -12.22 -28.36 -10.15
C LEU A 709 -11.51 -29.72 -10.23
N VAL A 710 -11.48 -30.48 -9.13
CA VAL A 710 -10.87 -31.82 -9.07
C VAL A 710 -11.57 -32.77 -10.04
N LYS A 711 -12.90 -32.76 -10.10
CA LYS A 711 -13.67 -33.61 -11.02
C LYS A 711 -13.37 -33.32 -12.49
N GLN A 712 -13.22 -32.05 -12.88
CA GLN A 712 -12.78 -31.69 -14.23
C GLN A 712 -11.33 -32.14 -14.48
N ALA A 713 -10.40 -31.89 -13.55
CA ALA A 713 -8.98 -32.22 -13.72
C ALA A 713 -8.72 -33.74 -13.80
N TRP A 714 -9.60 -34.54 -13.20
CA TRP A 714 -9.54 -36.00 -13.19
C TRP A 714 -10.59 -36.66 -14.10
N SER A 715 -11.33 -35.92 -14.92
CA SER A 715 -12.25 -36.52 -15.90
C SER A 715 -11.53 -37.14 -17.10
N GLY A 716 -10.31 -36.67 -17.40
CA GLY A 716 -9.55 -37.05 -18.59
C GLY A 716 -10.02 -36.37 -19.89
N HIS A 717 -11.04 -35.51 -19.85
CA HIS A 717 -11.59 -34.86 -21.05
C HIS A 717 -10.99 -33.47 -21.33
N HIS A 718 -10.18 -32.92 -20.41
CA HIS A 718 -9.63 -31.56 -20.50
C HIS A 718 -8.10 -31.57 -20.58
N ARG A 719 -7.52 -30.77 -21.49
CA ARG A 719 -6.07 -30.49 -21.51
C ARG A 719 -5.66 -29.45 -20.47
N SER A 720 -6.48 -28.43 -20.28
CA SER A 720 -6.31 -27.38 -19.28
C SER A 720 -7.66 -26.82 -18.88
N ILE A 721 -7.85 -26.51 -17.60
CA ILE A 721 -9.08 -25.94 -17.05
C ILE A 721 -8.85 -24.48 -16.66
N VAL A 722 -9.86 -23.64 -16.85
CA VAL A 722 -9.87 -22.25 -16.39
C VAL A 722 -10.53 -22.20 -15.01
N PRO A 723 -9.80 -22.01 -13.89
CA PRO A 723 -10.36 -22.07 -12.54
C PRO A 723 -11.13 -20.79 -12.13
N HIS A 724 -11.95 -20.22 -13.03
CA HIS A 724 -12.62 -18.93 -12.82
C HIS A 724 -13.57 -18.97 -11.63
N VAL A 725 -14.48 -19.95 -11.57
CA VAL A 725 -15.44 -20.12 -10.46
C VAL A 725 -14.70 -20.25 -9.13
N PHE A 726 -13.64 -21.05 -9.09
CA PHE A 726 -12.80 -21.23 -7.91
C PHE A 726 -12.11 -19.93 -7.47
N LYS A 727 -11.45 -19.22 -8.40
CA LYS A 727 -10.85 -17.90 -8.14
C LYS A 727 -11.87 -16.91 -7.58
N THR A 728 -13.08 -16.85 -8.14
CA THR A 728 -14.16 -15.98 -7.67
C THR A 728 -14.59 -16.33 -6.24
N LYS A 729 -14.78 -17.61 -5.92
CA LYS A 729 -15.14 -18.04 -4.55
C LYS A 729 -14.03 -17.77 -3.54
N VAL A 730 -12.78 -18.10 -3.86
CA VAL A 730 -11.62 -17.76 -3.01
C VAL A 730 -11.54 -16.26 -2.76
N GLY A 731 -11.65 -15.42 -3.80
CA GLY A 731 -11.60 -13.97 -3.67
C GLY A 731 -12.79 -13.37 -2.91
N HIS A 732 -13.94 -14.05 -2.85
CA HIS A 732 -15.10 -13.63 -2.04
C HIS A 732 -14.84 -13.78 -0.53
N PHE A 733 -14.23 -14.89 -0.11
CA PHE A 733 -13.95 -15.16 1.31
C PHE A 733 -12.59 -14.64 1.79
N ALA A 734 -11.58 -14.61 0.91
CA ALA A 734 -10.24 -14.11 1.18
C ALA A 734 -9.83 -13.06 0.13
N SER A 735 -10.31 -11.83 0.34
CA SER A 735 -10.13 -10.71 -0.60
C SER A 735 -8.67 -10.36 -0.93
N GLN A 736 -7.69 -10.80 -0.13
CA GLN A 736 -6.27 -10.66 -0.48
C GLN A 736 -5.95 -11.33 -1.83
N PHE A 737 -6.56 -12.48 -2.14
CA PHE A 737 -6.36 -13.22 -3.39
C PHE A 737 -7.27 -12.76 -4.54
N LEU A 738 -8.09 -11.71 -4.36
CA LEU A 738 -8.91 -11.11 -5.42
C LEU A 738 -8.04 -10.31 -6.41
N GLY A 739 -6.94 -9.73 -5.93
CA GLY A 739 -6.03 -8.90 -6.71
C GLY A 739 -5.09 -9.70 -7.62
N TYR A 740 -4.39 -8.98 -8.50
CA TYR A 740 -3.34 -9.53 -9.37
C TYR A 740 -1.94 -9.45 -8.73
N GLN A 741 -1.84 -9.34 -7.40
CA GLN A 741 -0.54 -9.35 -6.74
C GLN A 741 0.03 -10.77 -6.73
N GLN A 742 1.36 -10.89 -6.65
CA GLN A 742 1.98 -12.18 -6.41
C GLN A 742 1.88 -12.54 -4.93
N HIS A 743 1.29 -13.69 -4.65
CA HIS A 743 1.15 -14.25 -3.31
C HIS A 743 2.08 -15.44 -3.10
N ASP A 744 2.36 -15.76 -1.84
CA ASP A 744 3.00 -17.01 -1.49
C ASP A 744 2.02 -18.17 -1.69
N SER A 745 2.43 -19.20 -2.43
CA SER A 745 1.60 -20.41 -2.61
C SER A 745 1.26 -21.09 -1.28
N GLN A 746 2.12 -20.96 -0.26
CA GLN A 746 1.88 -21.48 1.08
C GLN A 746 0.75 -20.75 1.81
N GLU A 747 0.60 -19.44 1.60
CA GLU A 747 -0.44 -18.62 2.22
C GLU A 747 -1.82 -19.10 1.75
N LEU A 748 -1.98 -19.26 0.43
CA LEU A 748 -3.19 -19.83 -0.14
C LEU A 748 -3.39 -21.29 0.28
N LEU A 749 -2.34 -22.12 0.28
CA LEU A 749 -2.44 -23.52 0.69
C LEU A 749 -2.96 -23.65 2.13
N SER A 750 -2.49 -22.80 3.05
CA SER A 750 -2.98 -22.73 4.42
C SER A 750 -4.45 -22.30 4.49
N PHE A 751 -4.85 -21.30 3.71
CA PHE A 751 -6.25 -20.87 3.61
C PHE A 751 -7.17 -21.98 3.06
N LEU A 752 -6.73 -22.71 2.02
CA LEU A 752 -7.52 -23.78 1.42
C LEU A 752 -7.64 -25.00 2.34
N LEU A 753 -6.59 -25.39 3.06
CA LEU A 753 -6.67 -26.48 4.04
C LEU A 753 -7.66 -26.14 5.17
N ASP A 754 -7.63 -24.92 5.69
CA ASP A 754 -8.55 -24.45 6.74
C ASP A 754 -10.00 -24.33 6.22
N GLY A 755 -10.20 -23.70 5.06
CA GLY A 755 -11.52 -23.57 4.43
C GLY A 755 -12.16 -24.91 4.08
N LEU A 756 -11.40 -25.84 3.50
CA LEU A 756 -11.86 -27.21 3.26
C LEU A 756 -12.10 -27.99 4.57
N HIS A 757 -11.28 -27.75 5.61
CA HIS A 757 -11.49 -28.37 6.92
C HIS A 757 -12.84 -27.95 7.50
N GLU A 758 -13.13 -26.64 7.54
CA GLU A 758 -14.32 -26.10 8.18
C GLU A 758 -15.60 -26.33 7.36
N ASP A 759 -15.52 -26.29 6.02
CA ASP A 759 -16.64 -26.64 5.14
C ASP A 759 -17.03 -28.12 5.22
N LEU A 760 -16.08 -29.00 5.53
CA LEU A 760 -16.30 -30.46 5.63
C LEU A 760 -16.27 -30.96 7.09
N ASN A 761 -16.33 -30.07 8.07
CA ASN A 761 -16.26 -30.47 9.48
C ASN A 761 -17.53 -31.25 9.86
N ARG A 762 -17.33 -32.52 10.26
CA ARG A 762 -18.36 -33.42 10.77
C ARG A 762 -18.92 -32.92 12.11
N VAL A 763 -18.10 -32.23 12.91
CA VAL A 763 -18.52 -31.57 14.16
C VAL A 763 -19.35 -30.32 13.84
N LYS A 764 -20.67 -30.45 13.92
CA LYS A 764 -21.61 -29.32 13.66
C LYS A 764 -21.68 -28.31 14.82
N LYS A 765 -21.32 -28.70 16.04
CA LYS A 765 -21.33 -27.83 17.24
C LYS A 765 -19.99 -27.97 17.98
N LYS A 766 -19.09 -27.00 17.80
CA LYS A 766 -17.79 -26.97 18.50
C LYS A 766 -17.97 -26.57 19.97
N GLU A 767 -17.79 -27.52 20.88
CA GLU A 767 -17.79 -27.25 22.31
C GLU A 767 -16.51 -26.49 22.74
N TYR A 768 -16.60 -25.74 23.83
CA TYR A 768 -15.40 -25.18 24.49
C TYR A 768 -14.68 -26.29 25.25
N VAL A 769 -13.38 -26.40 25.03
CA VAL A 769 -12.50 -27.34 25.72
C VAL A 769 -11.31 -26.55 26.26
N GLU A 770 -11.08 -26.63 27.57
CA GLU A 770 -9.94 -26.01 28.23
C GLU A 770 -8.68 -26.84 27.99
N LEU A 771 -7.61 -26.22 27.51
CA LEU A 771 -6.33 -26.89 27.30
C LEU A 771 -5.55 -26.91 28.62
N CYS A 772 -5.37 -28.12 29.18
CA CYS A 772 -4.58 -28.35 30.38
C CYS A 772 -3.10 -28.52 30.03
N ASP A 773 -2.22 -27.91 30.83
CA ASP A 773 -0.79 -28.26 30.85
C ASP A 773 -0.62 -29.74 31.23
N ALA A 774 0.46 -30.39 30.79
CA ALA A 774 0.81 -31.73 31.23
C ALA A 774 0.89 -31.84 32.75
N ALA A 775 1.41 -30.79 33.42
CA ALA A 775 1.52 -30.70 34.88
C ALA A 775 2.21 -31.91 35.55
N GLY A 776 3.16 -32.55 34.84
CA GLY A 776 3.88 -33.74 35.29
C GLY A 776 3.23 -35.08 34.95
N ARG A 777 2.09 -35.10 34.25
CA ARG A 777 1.48 -36.32 33.71
C ARG A 777 2.32 -36.91 32.56
N PRO A 778 2.23 -38.23 32.28
CA PRO A 778 2.95 -38.87 31.18
C PRO A 778 2.57 -38.27 29.82
N ASP A 779 3.57 -38.01 28.97
CA ASP A 779 3.39 -37.43 27.62
C ASP A 779 2.31 -38.17 26.81
N GLN A 780 2.30 -39.51 26.85
CA GLN A 780 1.34 -40.35 26.12
C GLN A 780 -0.11 -40.10 26.54
N GLU A 781 -0.39 -39.82 27.81
CA GLU A 781 -1.74 -39.51 28.29
C GLU A 781 -2.18 -38.12 27.83
N VAL A 782 -1.29 -37.13 27.96
CA VAL A 782 -1.56 -35.72 27.61
C VAL A 782 -1.72 -35.56 26.09
N ALA A 783 -0.89 -36.24 25.29
CA ALA A 783 -1.00 -36.28 23.84
C ALA A 783 -2.31 -36.93 23.38
N GLN A 784 -2.70 -38.05 24.01
CA GLN A 784 -3.95 -38.75 23.70
C GLN A 784 -5.17 -37.90 24.07
N GLU A 785 -5.14 -37.20 25.21
CA GLU A 785 -6.16 -36.24 25.63
C GLU A 785 -6.25 -35.07 24.64
N ALA A 786 -5.12 -34.46 24.28
CA ALA A 786 -5.07 -33.35 23.32
C ALA A 786 -5.62 -33.75 21.95
N TRP A 787 -5.28 -34.93 21.44
CA TRP A 787 -5.79 -35.44 20.17
C TRP A 787 -7.29 -35.74 20.21
N GLN A 788 -7.81 -36.33 21.31
CA GLN A 788 -9.25 -36.52 21.51
C GLN A 788 -9.98 -35.17 21.58
N ASN A 789 -9.43 -34.20 22.30
CA ASN A 789 -9.98 -32.85 22.41
C ASN A 789 -9.95 -32.09 21.07
N HIS A 790 -8.93 -32.32 20.24
CA HIS A 790 -8.90 -31.83 18.86
C HIS A 790 -10.01 -32.48 18.03
N LYS A 791 -10.09 -33.82 17.96
CA LYS A 791 -11.13 -34.53 17.19
C LYS A 791 -12.57 -34.20 17.65
N ARG A 792 -12.80 -33.89 18.93
CA ARG A 792 -14.10 -33.41 19.44
C ARG A 792 -14.57 -32.06 18.86
N ARG A 793 -13.67 -31.28 18.25
CA ARG A 793 -13.96 -29.95 17.67
C ARG A 793 -13.72 -29.91 16.16
N ASN A 794 -12.81 -30.75 15.68
CA ASN A 794 -12.24 -30.73 14.34
C ASN A 794 -12.16 -32.17 13.82
N ASP A 795 -13.13 -32.58 13.02
CA ASP A 795 -13.20 -33.92 12.43
C ASP A 795 -13.62 -33.79 10.97
N SER A 796 -12.70 -34.02 10.03
CA SER A 796 -12.96 -34.01 8.59
C SER A 796 -11.84 -34.70 7.83
N VAL A 797 -12.03 -34.95 6.53
CA VAL A 797 -11.00 -35.52 5.64
C VAL A 797 -9.65 -34.78 5.72
N ILE A 798 -9.64 -33.47 6.00
CA ILE A 798 -8.39 -32.71 6.17
C ILE A 798 -7.64 -33.10 7.44
N VAL A 799 -8.38 -33.36 8.54
CA VAL A 799 -7.79 -33.84 9.80
C VAL A 799 -7.26 -35.27 9.63
N ASP A 800 -8.01 -36.12 8.93
CA ASP A 800 -7.60 -37.50 8.70
C ASP A 800 -6.35 -37.59 7.79
N THR A 801 -6.23 -36.71 6.79
CA THR A 801 -5.16 -36.76 5.78
C THR A 801 -3.89 -36.01 6.20
N PHE A 802 -4.03 -34.82 6.81
CA PHE A 802 -2.91 -33.86 6.98
C PHE A 802 -2.57 -33.52 8.44
N HIS A 803 -3.39 -33.88 9.43
CA HIS A 803 -3.14 -33.44 10.81
C HIS A 803 -2.20 -34.38 11.58
N GLY A 804 -1.05 -33.85 12.00
CA GLY A 804 -0.16 -34.45 12.98
C GLY A 804 -0.27 -33.78 14.35
N LEU A 805 0.66 -34.12 15.26
CA LEU A 805 0.76 -33.56 16.61
C LEU A 805 2.22 -33.24 16.95
N PHE A 806 2.48 -32.02 17.44
CA PHE A 806 3.74 -31.63 18.07
C PHE A 806 3.67 -31.79 19.58
N LYS A 807 4.82 -31.98 20.22
CA LYS A 807 5.03 -31.66 21.63
C LYS A 807 5.72 -30.30 21.73
N SER A 808 5.05 -29.31 22.33
CA SER A 808 5.62 -28.01 22.65
C SER A 808 6.15 -28.01 24.08
N THR A 809 7.44 -27.77 24.26
CA THR A 809 8.06 -27.65 25.61
C THR A 809 8.55 -26.22 25.82
N LEU A 810 8.10 -25.59 26.90
CA LEU A 810 8.48 -24.22 27.30
C LEU A 810 9.12 -24.25 28.69
N VAL A 811 10.31 -23.67 28.83
CA VAL A 811 11.04 -23.61 30.11
C VAL A 811 11.30 -22.17 30.53
N CYS A 812 10.89 -21.82 31.75
CA CYS A 812 11.16 -20.51 32.33
C CYS A 812 12.65 -20.39 32.74
N PRO A 813 13.40 -19.36 32.29
CA PRO A 813 14.78 -19.15 32.74
C PRO A 813 14.87 -18.79 34.24
N ASP A 814 13.87 -18.08 34.78
CA ASP A 814 13.92 -17.53 36.14
C ASP A 814 13.55 -18.55 37.22
N CYS A 815 12.52 -19.38 36.99
CA CYS A 815 12.03 -20.35 37.99
C CYS A 815 12.16 -21.82 37.58
N GLY A 816 12.70 -22.10 36.39
CA GLY A 816 12.84 -23.47 35.87
C GLY A 816 11.51 -24.18 35.55
N ASN A 817 10.35 -23.51 35.67
CA ASN A 817 9.05 -24.13 35.39
C ASN A 817 8.99 -24.61 33.93
N VAL A 818 8.84 -25.92 33.76
CA VAL A 818 8.56 -26.57 32.48
C VAL A 818 7.05 -26.65 32.27
N SER A 819 6.58 -26.22 31.10
CA SER A 819 5.20 -26.34 30.64
C SER A 819 5.21 -27.14 29.34
N VAL A 820 4.31 -28.13 29.23
CA VAL A 820 4.25 -29.03 28.08
C VAL A 820 2.81 -29.08 27.55
N THR A 821 2.67 -28.80 26.26
CA THR A 821 1.42 -28.93 25.51
C THR A 821 1.60 -29.81 24.28
N PHE A 822 0.50 -30.35 23.79
CA PHE A 822 0.47 -31.14 22.56
C PHE A 822 -0.45 -30.46 21.56
N ASP A 823 0.13 -30.02 20.45
CA ASP A 823 -0.48 -29.04 19.55
C ASP A 823 -0.63 -29.63 18.14
N PRO A 824 -1.84 -29.68 17.56
CA PRO A 824 -2.06 -30.25 16.23
C PRO A 824 -1.52 -29.34 15.13
N PHE A 825 -1.01 -29.94 14.04
CA PHE A 825 -0.48 -29.20 12.89
C PHE A 825 -0.94 -29.82 11.56
N CYS A 826 -1.13 -29.01 10.52
CA CYS A 826 -1.47 -29.46 9.17
C CYS A 826 -0.31 -29.40 8.16
N TYR A 827 0.78 -28.70 8.50
CA TYR A 827 2.03 -28.66 7.71
C TYR A 827 3.24 -28.28 8.59
N LEU A 828 4.45 -28.66 8.18
CA LEU A 828 5.71 -28.25 8.81
C LEU A 828 6.27 -27.01 8.11
N SER A 829 6.39 -25.88 8.82
CA SER A 829 7.06 -24.68 8.28
C SER A 829 8.49 -24.56 8.82
N VAL A 830 9.44 -25.15 8.10
CA VAL A 830 10.82 -25.37 8.56
C VAL A 830 11.73 -24.17 8.23
N PRO A 831 12.59 -23.73 9.16
CA PRO A 831 13.59 -22.69 8.91
C PRO A 831 14.72 -23.21 8.02
N LEU A 832 15.44 -22.29 7.37
CA LEU A 832 16.65 -22.59 6.61
C LEU A 832 17.88 -22.00 7.32
N PRO A 833 19.04 -22.69 7.34
CA PRO A 833 20.29 -22.12 7.84
C PRO A 833 20.65 -20.81 7.13
N VAL A 834 20.67 -19.70 7.86
CA VAL A 834 20.89 -18.35 7.31
C VAL A 834 22.36 -17.94 7.38
N SER A 835 22.95 -17.66 6.21
CA SER A 835 24.28 -17.03 6.13
C SER A 835 24.26 -15.62 6.71
N HIS A 836 25.04 -15.39 7.78
CA HIS A 836 25.29 -14.06 8.34
C HIS A 836 26.17 -13.16 7.46
N LYS A 837 26.65 -13.64 6.31
CA LYS A 837 27.49 -12.91 5.35
C LYS A 837 26.72 -12.62 4.05
N ARG A 838 26.95 -11.43 3.48
CA ARG A 838 26.49 -10.93 2.17
C ARG A 838 27.69 -10.74 1.25
N VAL A 839 27.49 -10.91 -0.05
CA VAL A 839 28.47 -10.54 -1.08
C VAL A 839 28.05 -9.20 -1.67
N MET A 840 28.98 -8.28 -1.87
CA MET A 840 28.74 -6.97 -2.47
C MET A 840 29.76 -6.72 -3.58
N GLU A 841 29.33 -6.06 -4.65
CA GLU A 841 30.22 -5.57 -5.70
C GLU A 841 30.36 -4.05 -5.56
N VAL A 842 31.59 -3.54 -5.68
CA VAL A 842 31.92 -2.13 -5.48
C VAL A 842 32.98 -1.68 -6.49
N PHE A 843 32.98 -0.40 -6.84
CA PHE A 843 33.97 0.22 -7.71
C PHE A 843 34.96 1.05 -6.89
N PHE A 844 36.22 0.64 -6.81
CA PHE A 844 37.28 1.40 -6.15
C PHE A 844 37.90 2.44 -7.10
N VAL A 845 37.98 3.70 -6.67
CA VAL A 845 38.50 4.83 -7.46
C VAL A 845 39.74 5.42 -6.77
N SER A 846 40.91 5.32 -7.41
CA SER A 846 42.19 5.78 -6.85
C SER A 846 42.45 7.29 -7.04
N MET A 847 43.34 7.84 -6.21
CA MET A 847 43.91 9.18 -6.38
C MET A 847 44.96 9.27 -7.49
N ASP A 848 45.47 8.17 -8.03
CA ASP A 848 46.24 8.20 -9.29
C ASP A 848 45.27 8.34 -10.49
N PRO A 849 45.25 9.46 -11.23
CA PRO A 849 44.31 9.66 -12.33
C PRO A 849 44.55 8.72 -13.51
N ARG A 850 45.72 8.08 -13.60
CA ARG A 850 46.08 7.14 -14.67
C ARG A 850 45.45 5.75 -14.46
N ARG A 851 44.98 5.43 -13.25
CA ARG A 851 44.29 4.17 -12.97
C ARG A 851 42.82 4.27 -13.35
N LYS A 852 42.31 3.24 -14.01
CA LYS A 852 40.86 3.04 -14.17
C LYS A 852 40.25 2.64 -12.82
N PRO A 853 38.95 2.92 -12.58
CA PRO A 853 38.23 2.31 -11.47
C PRO A 853 38.34 0.79 -11.50
N GLU A 854 38.41 0.16 -10.32
CA GLU A 854 38.52 -1.29 -10.19
C GLU A 854 37.25 -1.88 -9.58
N GLN A 855 36.62 -2.84 -10.27
CA GLN A 855 35.49 -3.59 -9.73
C GLN A 855 36.00 -4.68 -8.78
N HIS A 856 35.56 -4.63 -7.52
CA HIS A 856 35.90 -5.60 -6.47
C HIS A 856 34.64 -6.31 -5.97
N ARG A 857 34.71 -7.63 -5.80
CA ARG A 857 33.69 -8.44 -5.11
C ARG A 857 34.15 -8.74 -3.69
N LEU A 858 33.35 -8.36 -2.69
CA LEU A 858 33.69 -8.38 -1.27
C LEU A 858 32.67 -9.21 -0.47
N VAL A 859 33.13 -9.85 0.61
CA VAL A 859 32.26 -10.60 1.54
C VAL A 859 32.22 -9.89 2.89
N VAL A 860 31.03 -9.43 3.29
CA VAL A 860 30.81 -8.57 4.47
C VAL A 860 29.68 -9.11 5.36
N PRO A 861 29.57 -8.71 6.64
CA PRO A 861 28.46 -9.15 7.51
C PRO A 861 27.12 -8.54 7.08
N LYS A 862 26.04 -9.33 7.02
CA LYS A 862 24.68 -8.83 6.67
C LYS A 862 24.19 -7.70 7.59
N LYS A 863 24.59 -7.73 8.86
CA LYS A 863 24.28 -6.70 9.88
C LYS A 863 25.49 -5.82 10.23
N GLY A 864 26.49 -5.75 9.34
CA GLY A 864 27.71 -4.95 9.53
C GLY A 864 27.53 -3.46 9.23
N LYS A 865 28.62 -2.72 9.34
CA LYS A 865 28.71 -1.27 9.08
C LYS A 865 29.49 -0.95 7.80
N ILE A 866 29.38 0.27 7.30
CA ILE A 866 30.18 0.78 6.17
C ILE A 866 31.68 0.64 6.44
N SER A 867 32.13 0.80 7.70
CA SER A 867 33.50 0.49 8.12
C SER A 867 33.94 -0.96 7.82
N ASP A 868 33.04 -1.95 7.93
CA ASP A 868 33.36 -3.36 7.62
C ASP A 868 33.58 -3.56 6.11
N LEU A 869 32.89 -2.79 5.26
CA LEU A 869 33.09 -2.78 3.81
C LEU A 869 34.44 -2.17 3.44
N CYS A 870 34.82 -1.05 4.06
CA CYS A 870 36.15 -0.45 3.88
C CYS A 870 37.26 -1.40 4.35
N VAL A 871 37.10 -2.07 5.49
CA VAL A 871 38.04 -3.10 6.00
C VAL A 871 38.11 -4.33 5.08
N ALA A 872 37.01 -4.72 4.44
CA ALA A 872 37.01 -5.78 3.44
C ALA A 872 37.81 -5.37 2.18
N LEU A 873 37.57 -4.17 1.65
CA LEU A 873 38.29 -3.66 0.49
C LEU A 873 39.78 -3.44 0.77
N ALA A 874 40.13 -2.93 1.95
CA ALA A 874 41.51 -2.69 2.40
C ALA A 874 42.41 -3.93 2.26
N LYS A 875 41.85 -5.13 2.45
CA LYS A 875 42.57 -6.40 2.29
C LYS A 875 42.91 -6.74 0.83
N HIS A 876 42.15 -6.23 -0.13
CA HIS A 876 42.40 -6.41 -1.55
C HIS A 876 43.30 -5.30 -2.11
N THR A 877 43.08 -4.06 -1.71
CA THR A 877 43.76 -2.89 -2.30
C THR A 877 45.01 -2.43 -1.53
N GLY A 878 45.25 -2.95 -0.33
CA GLY A 878 46.35 -2.52 0.56
C GLY A 878 46.16 -1.13 1.18
N MET A 879 44.97 -0.53 1.02
CA MET A 879 44.67 0.84 1.45
C MET A 879 44.11 0.91 2.87
N SER A 880 44.48 1.95 3.62
CA SER A 880 43.85 2.22 4.93
C SER A 880 42.36 2.58 4.76
N PRO A 881 41.44 1.98 5.54
CA PRO A 881 40.02 2.36 5.57
C PRO A 881 39.77 3.85 5.85
N GLU A 882 40.70 4.53 6.54
CA GLU A 882 40.61 5.96 6.87
C GLU A 882 40.77 6.90 5.66
N ARG A 883 41.26 6.35 4.54
CA ARG A 883 41.42 7.03 3.24
C ARG A 883 40.30 6.68 2.25
N MET A 884 39.20 6.08 2.72
CA MET A 884 38.08 5.67 1.88
C MET A 884 36.82 6.49 2.16
N MET A 885 36.17 6.99 1.11
CA MET A 885 34.79 7.48 1.17
C MET A 885 33.89 6.61 0.30
N VAL A 886 32.82 6.09 0.90
CA VAL A 886 31.84 5.23 0.22
C VAL A 886 30.66 6.09 -0.23
N ALA A 887 30.26 5.99 -1.50
CA ALA A 887 29.13 6.71 -2.05
C ALA A 887 28.28 5.83 -2.98
N ASP A 888 26.97 6.01 -2.93
CA ASP A 888 26.02 5.56 -3.94
C ASP A 888 25.97 6.60 -5.06
N VAL A 889 26.30 6.17 -6.28
CA VAL A 889 26.31 7.00 -7.49
C VAL A 889 25.18 6.55 -8.38
N PHE A 890 24.21 7.45 -8.65
CA PHE A 890 23.11 7.14 -9.55
C PHE A 890 22.82 8.32 -10.49
N SER A 891 22.77 8.05 -11.79
CA SER A 891 22.51 9.05 -12.84
C SER A 891 23.52 10.23 -12.77
N HIS A 892 24.81 9.88 -12.83
CA HIS A 892 25.95 10.82 -12.89
C HIS A 892 26.10 11.77 -11.68
N ARG A 893 25.45 11.46 -10.55
CA ARG A 893 25.53 12.24 -9.29
C ARG A 893 25.66 11.35 -8.06
N PHE A 894 26.12 11.93 -6.96
CA PHE A 894 26.09 11.29 -5.65
C PHE A 894 24.65 11.27 -5.14
N TYR A 895 24.03 10.09 -5.06
CA TYR A 895 22.74 9.95 -4.37
C TYR A 895 22.93 10.03 -2.86
N LYS A 896 24.00 9.41 -2.35
CA LYS A 896 24.40 9.46 -0.94
C LYS A 896 25.90 9.24 -0.79
N ILE A 897 26.53 10.00 0.11
CA ILE A 897 27.87 9.72 0.64
C ILE A 897 27.67 9.19 2.06
N TYR A 898 28.19 8.00 2.35
CA TYR A 898 27.93 7.28 3.60
C TYR A 898 28.95 7.63 4.69
N GLN A 899 28.50 7.65 5.94
CA GLN A 899 29.37 7.68 7.11
C GLN A 899 29.79 6.25 7.51
N LEU A 900 30.96 6.10 8.14
CA LEU A 900 31.55 4.78 8.44
C LEU A 900 30.73 3.99 9.47
N GLU A 901 29.95 4.70 10.28
CA GLU A 901 29.12 4.20 11.36
C GLU A 901 27.76 3.63 10.88
N GLU A 902 27.36 3.93 9.64
CA GLU A 902 26.08 3.52 9.07
C GLU A 902 26.01 2.01 8.78
N SER A 903 24.79 1.47 8.74
CA SER A 903 24.54 0.04 8.51
C SER A 903 24.67 -0.34 7.02
N LEU A 904 25.29 -1.49 6.73
CA LEU A 904 25.31 -2.09 5.39
C LEU A 904 23.91 -2.48 4.88
N SER A 905 22.92 -2.61 5.77
CA SER A 905 21.52 -2.80 5.39
C SER A 905 20.89 -1.56 4.72
N SER A 906 21.61 -0.43 4.64
CA SER A 906 21.20 0.77 3.91
C SER A 906 21.69 0.84 2.46
N ILE A 907 22.42 -0.18 2.00
CA ILE A 907 22.81 -0.39 0.60
C ILE A 907 22.01 -1.56 0.04
N LEU A 908 21.27 -1.33 -1.06
CA LEU A 908 20.51 -2.36 -1.78
C LEU A 908 21.42 -3.12 -2.75
N ASP A 909 21.01 -4.31 -3.22
CA ASP A 909 21.82 -5.13 -4.15
C ASP A 909 21.92 -4.57 -5.58
N ARG A 910 21.31 -3.41 -5.84
CA ARG A 910 21.21 -2.73 -7.15
C ARG A 910 21.83 -1.32 -7.16
N ASP A 911 22.44 -0.91 -6.05
CA ASP A 911 22.99 0.43 -5.89
C ASP A 911 24.46 0.39 -6.35
N ASP A 912 24.86 1.32 -7.22
CA ASP A 912 26.23 1.37 -7.76
C ASP A 912 27.16 2.05 -6.75
N ILE A 913 27.81 1.23 -5.92
CA ILE A 913 28.66 1.70 -4.82
C ILE A 913 30.08 1.98 -5.30
N PHE A 914 30.47 3.25 -5.25
CA PHE A 914 31.83 3.70 -5.51
C PHE A 914 32.56 4.00 -4.19
N ILE A 915 33.81 3.58 -4.08
CA ILE A 915 34.68 3.80 -2.93
C ILE A 915 35.90 4.59 -3.40
N TYR A 916 35.95 5.87 -3.02
CA TYR A 916 36.97 6.81 -3.45
C TYR A 916 38.13 6.88 -2.47
N GLU A 917 39.34 6.83 -3.00
CA GLU A 917 40.57 7.17 -2.27
C GLU A 917 40.63 8.69 -2.03
N VAL A 918 40.95 9.09 -0.80
CA VAL A 918 41.08 10.50 -0.38
C VAL A 918 42.29 10.73 0.52
N SER A 919 42.73 11.99 0.65
CA SER A 919 43.65 12.41 1.71
C SER A 919 43.04 12.07 3.08
N GLY A 920 43.85 11.49 3.97
CA GLY A 920 43.36 10.89 5.21
C GLY A 920 42.76 11.90 6.21
N ARG A 921 41.75 11.47 6.97
CA ARG A 921 41.17 12.23 8.09
C ARG A 921 42.15 12.28 9.26
N SER A 922 43.04 13.28 9.30
CA SER A 922 43.99 13.39 10.41
C SER A 922 43.24 13.63 11.73
N ALA A 923 43.53 12.81 12.74
CA ALA A 923 43.03 13.04 14.09
C ALA A 923 43.63 14.34 14.65
N ILE A 924 42.90 15.00 15.55
CA ILE A 924 43.25 16.32 16.09
C ILE A 924 44.63 16.27 16.78
N GLY A 925 45.66 16.76 16.07
CA GLY A 925 47.03 16.80 16.56
C GLY A 925 48.05 17.22 15.48
N GLU A 926 48.71 18.35 15.70
CA GLU A 926 50.00 18.77 15.10
C GLU A 926 50.09 18.97 13.56
N ASN A 927 49.80 20.21 13.13
CA ASN A 927 50.51 20.94 12.06
C ASN A 927 50.70 20.30 10.66
N SER A 928 49.85 19.35 10.24
CA SER A 928 49.77 18.92 8.83
C SER A 928 48.66 19.67 8.08
N ARG A 929 48.95 20.14 6.85
CA ARG A 929 47.99 20.81 5.94
C ARG A 929 46.62 20.11 5.93
N GLU A 930 45.55 20.87 6.18
CA GLU A 930 44.20 20.37 5.99
C GLU A 930 43.88 20.32 4.48
N ASP A 931 43.75 19.11 3.94
CA ASP A 931 43.14 18.89 2.62
C ASP A 931 41.62 18.85 2.78
N VAL A 932 40.88 19.57 1.93
CA VAL A 932 39.42 19.53 1.85
C VAL A 932 39.01 18.62 0.70
N VAL A 933 38.11 17.67 0.94
CA VAL A 933 37.54 16.85 -0.13
C VAL A 933 36.35 17.57 -0.74
N LEU A 934 36.35 17.71 -2.07
CA LEU A 934 35.30 18.40 -2.83
C LEU A 934 34.56 17.39 -3.73
N PRO A 935 33.22 17.32 -3.66
CA PRO A 935 32.41 16.59 -4.63
C PRO A 935 32.24 17.40 -5.92
N ILE A 936 32.64 16.78 -7.03
CA ILE A 936 32.70 17.38 -8.36
C ILE A 936 31.76 16.64 -9.32
N TYR A 937 30.91 17.40 -10.01
CA TYR A 937 30.04 16.93 -11.08
C TYR A 937 30.57 17.35 -12.45
N LEU A 938 30.24 16.59 -13.50
CA LEU A 938 30.52 16.96 -14.89
C LEU A 938 29.18 17.30 -15.57
N ARG A 939 29.10 18.47 -16.20
CA ARG A 939 27.92 18.96 -16.91
C ARG A 939 28.29 19.38 -18.33
N GLU A 940 27.38 19.14 -19.26
CA GLU A 940 27.44 19.62 -20.64
C GLU A 940 26.34 20.66 -20.87
N ARG A 941 26.68 21.76 -21.55
CA ARG A 941 25.72 22.79 -21.97
C ARG A 941 24.99 22.34 -23.22
N THR A 942 23.66 22.34 -23.22
CA THR A 942 22.89 22.08 -24.45
C THR A 942 22.54 23.39 -25.17
N PRO A 943 22.74 23.47 -26.51
CA PRO A 943 22.27 24.60 -27.31
C PRO A 943 20.75 24.73 -27.21
N ALA A 944 20.26 25.93 -26.91
CA ALA A 944 18.82 26.20 -26.87
C ALA A 944 18.25 26.18 -28.28
N ARG A 945 17.24 25.33 -28.53
CA ARG A 945 16.35 25.48 -29.69
C ARG A 945 15.21 26.42 -29.31
N ASP A 946 15.18 27.57 -29.98
CA ASP A 946 14.05 28.47 -30.21
C ASP A 946 12.96 28.55 -29.13
N TYR A 947 13.10 29.52 -28.21
CA TYR A 947 12.16 30.66 -28.09
C TYR A 947 12.59 31.61 -26.95
N ASN A 948 13.23 32.70 -27.34
CA ASN A 948 13.33 34.00 -26.63
C ASN A 948 13.40 34.01 -25.08
N ASN A 949 14.29 33.23 -24.46
CA ASN A 949 14.88 33.58 -23.16
C ASN A 949 16.25 32.91 -22.96
N SER A 950 17.23 33.63 -22.41
CA SER A 950 18.63 33.16 -22.31
C SER A 950 18.86 32.22 -21.11
N TYR A 951 18.50 30.95 -21.26
CA TYR A 951 18.96 29.87 -20.37
C TYR A 951 19.40 28.65 -21.18
N TYR A 952 20.71 28.35 -21.15
CA TYR A 952 21.26 27.09 -21.63
C TYR A 952 20.78 25.94 -20.73
N GLY A 953 20.44 24.80 -21.33
CA GLY A 953 20.24 23.57 -20.56
C GLY A 953 21.59 23.05 -20.06
N LEU A 954 21.60 22.38 -18.90
CA LEU A 954 22.79 21.75 -18.32
C LEU A 954 22.46 20.30 -17.99
N MET A 955 23.18 19.36 -18.62
CA MET A 955 22.98 17.92 -18.45
C MET A 955 24.19 17.28 -17.75
N LEU A 956 23.96 16.48 -16.70
CA LEU A 956 25.01 15.74 -16.00
C LEU A 956 25.46 14.52 -16.85
N PHE A 957 26.76 14.22 -16.85
CA PHE A 957 27.33 13.05 -17.55
C PHE A 957 28.54 12.46 -16.81
N GLY A 958 28.97 11.25 -17.21
CA GLY A 958 30.18 10.59 -16.68
C GLY A 958 30.10 10.19 -15.20
N HIS A 959 31.26 9.88 -14.61
CA HIS A 959 31.38 9.51 -13.19
C HIS A 959 31.71 10.76 -12.33
N PRO A 960 30.95 11.05 -11.26
CA PRO A 960 31.26 12.14 -10.36
C PRO A 960 32.54 11.84 -9.56
N LEU A 961 33.27 12.89 -9.17
CA LEU A 961 34.59 12.77 -8.54
C LEU A 961 34.58 13.29 -7.11
N LEU A 962 35.25 12.57 -6.19
CA LEU A 962 35.74 13.15 -4.94
C LEU A 962 37.21 13.52 -5.11
N VAL A 963 37.55 14.78 -4.87
CA VAL A 963 38.90 15.33 -5.09
C VAL A 963 39.41 15.99 -3.82
N SER A 964 40.57 15.57 -3.34
CA SER A 964 41.23 16.20 -2.18
C SER A 964 42.03 17.43 -2.64
N VAL A 965 41.82 18.58 -2.00
CA VAL A 965 42.41 19.87 -2.39
C VAL A 965 42.98 20.61 -1.17
N PRO A 966 44.24 21.08 -1.18
CA PRO A 966 44.83 21.79 -0.05
C PRO A 966 44.11 23.10 0.29
N ARG A 967 43.74 23.30 1.56
CA ARG A 967 43.04 24.50 2.05
C ARG A 967 43.87 25.79 1.92
N ASP A 968 45.20 25.68 1.81
CA ASP A 968 46.14 26.80 1.73
C ASP A 968 46.33 27.40 0.31
N ARG A 969 45.74 26.82 -0.74
CA ARG A 969 45.97 27.23 -2.16
C ARG A 969 44.73 27.25 -3.06
N LEU A 970 43.55 27.48 -2.50
CA LEU A 970 42.27 27.37 -3.21
C LEU A 970 41.91 28.62 -4.04
N SER A 971 42.54 28.77 -5.22
CA SER A 971 42.04 29.64 -6.30
C SER A 971 41.30 28.82 -7.36
N TRP A 972 40.41 29.47 -8.13
CA TRP A 972 39.70 28.80 -9.24
C TRP A 972 40.65 28.27 -10.31
N ASP A 973 41.74 28.99 -10.62
CA ASP A 973 42.77 28.53 -11.57
C ASP A 973 43.56 27.32 -11.03
N ALA A 974 43.89 27.31 -9.73
CA ALA A 974 44.55 26.17 -9.10
C ALA A 974 43.65 24.93 -9.10
N LEU A 975 42.36 25.10 -8.77
CA LEU A 975 41.37 24.05 -8.84
C LEU A 975 41.17 23.55 -10.29
N TYR A 976 41.12 24.44 -11.27
CA TYR A 976 41.05 24.08 -12.69
C TYR A 976 42.21 23.16 -13.09
N HIS A 977 43.45 23.49 -12.71
CA HIS A 977 44.61 22.65 -13.00
C HIS A 977 44.62 21.32 -12.24
N ILE A 978 44.13 21.28 -10.99
CA ILE A 978 43.96 20.03 -10.22
C ILE A 978 42.92 19.12 -10.91
N LEU A 979 41.78 19.68 -11.33
CA LEU A 979 40.74 18.93 -12.03
C LEU A 979 41.22 18.47 -13.41
N LEU A 980 41.89 19.31 -14.19
CA LEU A 980 42.49 18.93 -15.47
C LEU A 980 43.55 17.82 -15.31
N TYR A 981 44.29 17.77 -14.20
CA TYR A 981 45.16 16.65 -13.86
C TYR A 981 44.37 15.40 -13.47
N ARG A 982 43.27 15.52 -12.70
CA ARG A 982 42.41 14.38 -12.35
C ARG A 982 41.70 13.77 -13.56
N LEU A 983 41.37 14.59 -14.57
CA LEU A 983 40.77 14.16 -15.83
C LEU A 983 41.78 13.68 -16.89
N SER A 984 43.10 13.77 -16.64
CA SER A 984 44.12 13.67 -17.70
C SER A 984 44.26 12.31 -18.40
N ARG A 985 43.51 11.29 -17.95
CA ARG A 985 43.43 9.97 -18.59
C ARG A 985 42.49 9.96 -19.79
N TYR A 986 41.47 10.82 -19.79
CA TYR A 986 40.41 10.90 -20.79
C TYR A 986 40.13 12.33 -21.25
N VAL A 987 41.02 13.28 -20.92
CA VAL A 987 41.00 14.65 -21.43
C VAL A 987 42.34 15.00 -22.09
N THR A 988 42.30 15.29 -23.38
CA THR A 988 43.47 15.73 -24.16
C THR A 988 43.66 17.24 -24.05
N ARG A 989 44.91 17.72 -24.23
CA ARG A 989 45.22 19.15 -24.23
C ARG A 989 45.23 19.68 -25.68
N PRO A 990 44.75 20.91 -25.94
CA PRO A 990 44.87 21.55 -27.25
C PRO A 990 46.33 21.61 -27.71
N SER A 991 46.54 21.44 -29.02
CA SER A 991 47.82 21.70 -29.65
C SER A 991 48.02 23.21 -29.88
N SER A 992 49.22 23.64 -30.27
CA SER A 992 49.48 25.05 -30.61
C SER A 992 48.76 25.50 -31.89
N ASP A 993 48.22 24.56 -32.66
CA ASP A 993 47.83 24.78 -34.05
C ASP A 993 46.30 24.90 -34.19
N ASP A 994 45.56 24.75 -33.07
CA ASP A 994 44.09 24.76 -32.99
C ASP A 994 43.46 26.17 -32.84
N GLU A 995 44.23 27.26 -32.89
CA GLU A 995 43.75 28.63 -32.54
C GLU A 995 43.22 29.49 -33.74
N ASP A 996 43.31 29.05 -35.00
CA ASP A 996 43.13 29.94 -36.18
C ASP A 996 41.78 29.81 -36.97
N ASP A 997 41.08 28.67 -36.93
CA ASP A 997 39.89 28.37 -37.77
C ASP A 997 38.56 29.01 -37.29
N GLY A 998 38.60 30.25 -36.80
CA GLY A 998 37.56 30.81 -35.92
C GLY A 998 36.43 31.65 -36.54
N ASP A 999 36.75 32.60 -37.42
CA ASP A 999 35.84 33.72 -37.77
C ASP A 999 35.88 34.07 -39.26
N GLU A 1000 34.97 33.50 -40.07
CA GLU A 1000 34.36 34.15 -41.26
C GLU A 1000 33.29 33.24 -41.91
N LYS A 1001 32.01 33.39 -41.52
CA LYS A 1001 30.81 33.21 -42.37
C LYS A 1001 29.51 33.44 -41.61
N ALA A 1002 28.95 34.63 -41.80
CA ALA A 1002 27.52 34.88 -41.68
C ALA A 1002 27.08 35.87 -42.78
N ASP A 1003 25.82 35.75 -43.16
CA ASP A 1003 25.01 36.66 -44.00
C ASP A 1003 25.06 36.53 -45.53
N ILE A 1004 23.85 36.71 -46.09
CA ILE A 1004 23.44 36.83 -47.51
C ILE A 1004 23.11 35.51 -48.26
N GLU A 1005 21.92 34.97 -47.94
CA GLU A 1005 20.90 34.66 -48.97
C GLU A 1005 20.21 36.01 -49.34
N ASP A 1006 19.62 36.28 -50.51
CA ASP A 1006 19.16 35.45 -51.64
C ASP A 1006 19.02 36.34 -52.92
N LYS A 1007 18.87 35.70 -54.11
CA LYS A 1007 18.27 36.16 -55.39
C LYS A 1007 19.07 35.97 -56.70
N ASP A 1008 18.59 34.99 -57.45
CA ASP A 1008 18.21 35.02 -58.89
C ASP A 1008 19.22 35.26 -60.04
N ASN A 1009 19.08 34.34 -61.01
CA ASN A 1009 19.37 34.41 -62.46
C ASN A 1009 20.80 34.15 -63.03
N ILE A 1010 20.92 32.92 -63.54
CA ILE A 1010 21.67 32.41 -64.72
C ILE A 1010 21.63 33.42 -65.91
N PRO A 1011 22.70 33.61 -66.74
CA PRO A 1011 23.46 32.54 -67.41
C PRO A 1011 25.01 32.61 -67.52
N LYS A 1012 25.56 31.43 -67.84
CA LYS A 1012 26.91 31.11 -68.40
C LYS A 1012 27.15 31.78 -69.79
N PRO A 1013 28.35 31.74 -70.44
CA PRO A 1013 29.53 30.86 -70.22
C PRO A 1013 30.95 31.48 -70.40
N GLY A 1014 32.02 30.69 -70.20
CA GLY A 1014 33.30 30.87 -70.92
C GLY A 1014 34.59 30.37 -70.23
N HIS A 1015 35.28 29.42 -70.88
CA HIS A 1015 36.73 29.04 -70.83
C HIS A 1015 37.49 28.94 -69.48
N VAL A 1016 38.14 27.83 -69.07
CA VAL A 1016 39.10 26.87 -69.71
C VAL A 1016 40.58 27.27 -69.56
N ALA A 1017 41.39 26.30 -69.07
CA ALA A 1017 42.84 26.28 -68.86
C ALA A 1017 43.39 27.19 -67.73
N GLY A 1018 44.43 26.80 -66.99
CA GLY A 1018 45.12 25.50 -66.98
C GLY A 1018 46.25 25.41 -65.94
N ALA A 1019 46.37 24.22 -65.35
CA ALA A 1019 47.59 23.48 -65.03
C ALA A 1019 48.78 24.14 -64.30
N SER A 1020 49.22 23.45 -63.22
CA SER A 1020 50.63 23.18 -62.83
C SER A 1020 51.58 24.35 -62.49
N SER A 1021 52.53 24.25 -61.56
CA SER A 1021 52.89 23.25 -60.52
C SER A 1021 54.16 23.73 -59.81
N GLN A 1022 54.49 23.18 -58.63
CA GLN A 1022 55.85 23.15 -58.03
C GLN A 1022 56.44 24.51 -57.58
N ASP A 1023 57.41 24.59 -56.67
CA ASP A 1023 57.89 23.73 -55.55
C ASP A 1023 58.99 24.53 -54.80
N SER A 1024 59.47 24.02 -53.65
CA SER A 1024 60.70 24.41 -52.92
C SER A 1024 60.71 25.83 -52.32
N GLY A 1025 61.13 26.08 -51.08
CA GLY A 1025 62.21 25.51 -50.30
C GLY A 1025 62.64 26.56 -49.24
N PRO A 1026 63.54 26.25 -48.29
CA PRO A 1026 63.40 26.75 -46.91
C PRO A 1026 64.60 27.59 -46.38
N GLU A 1027 64.75 27.62 -45.05
CA GLU A 1027 65.88 28.16 -44.22
C GLU A 1027 65.78 29.64 -43.75
N GLN A 1028 66.33 30.08 -42.59
CA GLN A 1028 66.60 29.47 -41.26
C GLN A 1028 66.91 30.61 -40.23
N ALA A 1029 66.61 30.36 -38.94
CA ALA A 1029 67.33 30.84 -37.71
C ALA A 1029 67.67 32.33 -37.41
N GLY A 1030 67.52 32.72 -36.12
CA GLY A 1030 68.42 33.70 -35.45
C GLY A 1030 67.80 34.77 -34.50
N PRO A 1031 68.11 34.79 -33.18
CA PRO A 1031 67.50 35.74 -32.20
C PRO A 1031 68.47 36.63 -31.36
N SER A 1032 67.97 37.75 -30.81
CA SER A 1032 68.54 38.52 -29.65
C SER A 1032 67.66 39.76 -29.35
N SER A 1033 66.99 39.93 -28.20
CA SER A 1033 67.43 40.34 -26.84
C SER A 1033 67.71 41.85 -26.62
N GLY A 1034 66.99 42.51 -25.69
CA GLY A 1034 67.28 43.90 -25.22
C GLY A 1034 66.21 44.44 -24.26
N VAL A 1035 66.58 45.20 -23.22
CA VAL A 1035 65.70 45.54 -22.06
C VAL A 1035 65.88 47.00 -21.59
N ALA A 1036 64.83 47.54 -20.94
CA ALA A 1036 64.81 48.63 -19.94
C ALA A 1036 64.61 50.10 -20.36
N GLY A 1037 63.88 50.83 -19.50
CA GLY A 1037 63.87 52.30 -19.41
C GLY A 1037 62.48 52.94 -19.49
N GLY A 1038 62.05 53.67 -18.46
CA GLY A 1038 60.80 54.45 -18.53
C GLY A 1038 60.76 55.63 -17.56
N SER A 1039 59.94 56.65 -17.85
CA SER A 1039 59.22 57.51 -16.87
C SER A 1039 58.57 58.76 -17.50
N ARG A 1040 57.33 59.03 -17.06
CA ARG A 1040 56.62 60.34 -16.98
C ARG A 1040 56.31 61.16 -18.26
N ALA A 1041 55.02 61.28 -18.54
CA ALA A 1041 54.40 62.40 -19.29
C ALA A 1041 54.19 63.63 -18.37
N PRO A 1042 53.71 64.80 -18.86
CA PRO A 1042 52.25 65.03 -18.82
C PRO A 1042 51.62 66.00 -19.87
N VAL A 1043 50.30 65.82 -20.15
CA VAL A 1043 49.27 66.73 -20.77
C VAL A 1043 49.54 67.44 -22.13
N ASP A 1044 48.55 67.76 -22.99
CA ASP A 1044 47.08 67.83 -22.81
C ASP A 1044 46.24 67.59 -24.10
N ASN A 1045 44.91 67.50 -23.92
CA ASN A 1045 43.76 67.56 -24.86
C ASN A 1045 43.24 66.27 -25.55
N SER A 1046 42.13 65.80 -24.97
CA SER A 1046 41.16 64.72 -25.32
C SER A 1046 40.25 65.02 -26.54
N PRO A 1047 39.23 64.21 -26.92
CA PRO A 1047 38.76 62.91 -26.38
C PRO A 1047 38.38 61.81 -27.41
N GLY A 1048 38.13 60.58 -26.93
CA GLY A 1048 37.36 59.53 -27.64
C GLY A 1048 38.09 58.20 -27.83
N PRO A 1049 37.58 57.05 -27.32
CA PRO A 1049 38.39 55.82 -27.20
C PRO A 1049 38.35 54.94 -28.46
N SER A 1050 39.47 54.83 -29.17
CA SER A 1050 39.74 53.75 -30.12
C SER A 1050 40.51 52.61 -29.46
N HIS A 1051 40.07 51.38 -29.74
CA HIS A 1051 40.57 50.14 -29.16
C HIS A 1051 42.08 49.92 -29.44
N TRP A 1052 42.84 49.58 -28.40
CA TRP A 1052 44.08 48.80 -28.55
C TRP A 1052 43.80 47.34 -28.17
N PRO A 1053 44.43 46.35 -28.84
CA PRO A 1053 44.01 44.96 -28.75
C PRO A 1053 44.32 44.34 -27.38
N GLN A 1054 43.33 43.63 -26.82
CA GLN A 1054 43.52 42.85 -25.61
C GLN A 1054 44.37 41.61 -25.91
N ARG A 1055 45.26 41.24 -24.98
CA ARG A 1055 46.00 39.97 -25.02
C ARG A 1055 45.01 38.81 -25.12
N ALA A 1056 45.20 37.93 -26.11
CA ALA A 1056 44.45 36.69 -26.24
C ALA A 1056 44.51 35.89 -24.93
N ARG A 1057 43.35 35.67 -24.31
CA ARG A 1057 43.19 34.73 -23.20
C ARG A 1057 43.07 33.34 -23.79
N ARG A 1058 43.98 32.43 -23.42
CA ARG A 1058 43.85 30.98 -23.71
C ARG A 1058 42.45 30.51 -23.30
N LYS A 1059 41.73 29.86 -24.22
CA LYS A 1059 40.41 29.26 -23.93
C LYS A 1059 40.60 28.10 -22.94
N HIS A 1060 39.92 28.16 -21.79
CA HIS A 1060 39.79 27.00 -20.90
C HIS A 1060 38.90 25.93 -21.56
N LEU A 1061 39.26 24.65 -21.44
CA LEU A 1061 38.47 23.54 -21.99
C LEU A 1061 37.05 23.43 -21.40
N PHE A 1062 36.90 23.87 -20.15
CA PHE A 1062 35.66 23.84 -19.37
C PHE A 1062 35.65 24.99 -18.38
N THR A 1063 34.47 25.32 -17.86
CA THR A 1063 34.30 26.33 -16.78
C THR A 1063 33.93 25.65 -15.46
N LEU A 1064 34.20 26.32 -14.34
CA LEU A 1064 33.87 25.82 -13.01
C LEU A 1064 32.75 26.66 -12.39
N GLN A 1065 31.77 25.99 -11.78
CA GLN A 1065 30.68 26.64 -11.05
C GLN A 1065 30.45 26.00 -9.68
N THR A 1066 30.07 26.80 -8.69
CA THR A 1066 29.48 26.28 -7.45
C THR A 1066 28.05 25.84 -7.69
N VAL A 1067 27.68 24.65 -7.21
CA VAL A 1067 26.34 24.06 -7.36
C VAL A 1067 25.82 23.53 -6.04
N ASN A 1068 24.53 23.24 -5.98
CA ASN A 1068 23.95 22.49 -4.86
C ASN A 1068 24.24 20.98 -4.98
N SER A 1069 23.82 20.20 -3.98
CA SER A 1069 23.98 18.73 -3.97
C SER A 1069 23.34 18.01 -5.17
N ASN A 1070 22.35 18.63 -5.82
CA ASN A 1070 21.68 18.10 -7.01
C ASN A 1070 22.39 18.49 -8.32
N GLY A 1071 23.46 19.28 -8.27
CA GLY A 1071 24.21 19.73 -9.45
C GLY A 1071 23.59 20.92 -10.18
N THR A 1072 22.57 21.60 -9.64
CA THR A 1072 21.97 22.80 -10.26
C THR A 1072 22.55 24.09 -9.69
N SER A 1073 22.49 25.16 -10.48
CA SER A 1073 23.03 26.49 -10.15
C SER A 1073 21.98 27.43 -9.52
N ASP A 1074 20.79 26.93 -9.16
CA ASP A 1074 19.70 27.72 -8.58
C ASP A 1074 20.05 28.22 -7.17
N ARG A 1075 20.07 29.55 -7.00
CA ARG A 1075 20.39 30.24 -5.73
C ARG A 1075 19.18 30.44 -4.81
N SER A 1076 18.04 29.82 -5.10
CA SER A 1076 16.74 30.10 -4.45
C SER A 1076 16.49 29.37 -3.11
N THR A 1077 17.42 28.56 -2.62
CA THR A 1077 17.29 27.79 -1.37
C THR A 1077 18.55 27.81 -0.49
N PHE A 1078 19.05 29.01 -0.16
CA PHE A 1078 19.85 29.18 1.06
C PHE A 1078 18.94 29.40 2.26
N ASN A 1079 18.58 28.30 2.94
CA ASN A 1079 18.36 28.37 4.39
C ASN A 1079 19.74 28.47 5.06
N GLU A 1080 19.87 29.31 6.09
CA GLU A 1080 21.11 29.49 6.85
C GLU A 1080 21.42 28.31 7.79
N ASP A 1081 21.64 27.11 7.24
CA ASP A 1081 22.24 25.98 7.97
C ASP A 1081 23.75 25.94 7.70
N THR A 1082 24.55 26.30 8.72
CA THR A 1082 25.94 26.75 8.58
C THR A 1082 26.99 25.65 8.33
N HIS A 1083 26.61 24.51 7.74
CA HIS A 1083 27.46 23.31 7.59
C HIS A 1083 27.36 22.56 6.24
N ALA A 1084 26.70 23.10 5.21
CA ALA A 1084 26.64 22.45 3.90
C ALA A 1084 28.00 22.48 3.16
N GLN A 1085 28.54 21.30 2.83
CA GLN A 1085 29.78 21.16 2.05
C GLN A 1085 29.54 21.63 0.59
N PRO A 1086 30.40 22.49 0.02
CA PRO A 1086 30.18 23.05 -1.32
C PRO A 1086 30.42 22.00 -2.41
N TYR A 1087 29.44 21.86 -3.31
CA TYR A 1087 29.57 21.06 -4.53
C TYR A 1087 30.05 21.95 -5.67
N ILE A 1088 30.81 21.37 -6.60
CA ILE A 1088 31.37 22.08 -7.76
C ILE A 1088 30.98 21.31 -9.03
N ALA A 1089 30.67 22.02 -10.10
CA ALA A 1089 30.46 21.45 -11.42
C ALA A 1089 31.54 21.90 -12.41
N ILE A 1090 31.93 20.97 -13.28
CA ILE A 1090 32.74 21.19 -14.48
C ILE A 1090 31.79 21.31 -15.66
N ASP A 1091 31.64 22.52 -16.19
CA ASP A 1091 30.75 22.82 -17.32
C ASP A 1091 31.54 22.82 -18.62
N TRP A 1092 31.26 21.84 -19.46
CA TRP A 1092 31.78 21.70 -20.81
C TRP A 1092 30.89 22.37 -21.85
N GLU A 1093 31.51 22.98 -22.85
CA GLU A 1093 30.86 23.35 -24.11
C GLU A 1093 30.87 22.14 -25.07
N PRO A 1094 29.80 21.84 -25.82
CA PRO A 1094 29.69 20.63 -26.65
C PRO A 1094 30.86 20.40 -27.61
N GLU A 1095 31.31 21.46 -28.29
CA GLU A 1095 32.41 21.41 -29.25
C GLU A 1095 33.73 21.05 -28.57
N MET A 1096 33.94 21.57 -27.35
CA MET A 1096 35.14 21.31 -26.55
C MET A 1096 35.12 19.89 -25.97
N LYS A 1097 33.96 19.42 -25.49
CA LYS A 1097 33.78 18.03 -25.03
C LYS A 1097 34.06 17.07 -26.20
N LYS A 1098 33.41 17.28 -27.34
CA LYS A 1098 33.54 16.42 -28.54
C LYS A 1098 34.97 16.33 -29.08
N ARG A 1099 35.79 17.38 -28.95
CA ARG A 1099 37.19 17.39 -29.38
C ARG A 1099 38.17 16.82 -28.34
N TYR A 1100 37.92 17.08 -27.06
CA TYR A 1100 38.94 16.88 -26.01
C TYR A 1100 38.55 15.91 -24.89
N TYR A 1101 37.37 15.29 -24.91
CA TYR A 1101 36.90 14.32 -23.90
C TYR A 1101 36.62 12.95 -24.52
N ASP A 1102 37.27 11.90 -24.03
CA ASP A 1102 37.04 10.50 -24.44
C ASP A 1102 36.06 9.82 -23.48
N GLU A 1103 34.80 9.65 -23.91
CA GLU A 1103 33.75 9.02 -23.10
C GLU A 1103 34.02 7.53 -22.82
N VAL A 1104 34.58 6.80 -23.79
CA VAL A 1104 34.85 5.36 -23.66
C VAL A 1104 35.97 5.10 -22.66
N GLU A 1105 37.02 5.90 -22.71
CA GLU A 1105 38.09 5.85 -21.73
C GLU A 1105 37.59 6.33 -20.36
N ALA A 1106 36.82 7.42 -20.28
CA ALA A 1106 36.29 7.95 -19.02
C ALA A 1106 35.48 6.92 -18.21
N GLU A 1107 34.62 6.15 -18.88
CA GLU A 1107 33.70 5.20 -18.25
C GLU A 1107 34.29 3.79 -18.06
N GLY A 1108 35.41 3.46 -18.71
CA GLY A 1108 36.05 2.16 -18.61
C GLY A 1108 36.61 1.83 -17.21
N TYR A 1109 36.31 0.62 -16.72
CA TYR A 1109 36.81 0.05 -15.46
C TYR A 1109 37.55 -1.29 -15.67
N VAL A 1110 38.31 -1.73 -14.67
CA VAL A 1110 39.05 -3.01 -14.66
C VAL A 1110 38.42 -3.96 -13.64
N LYS A 1111 38.31 -5.25 -13.96
CA LYS A 1111 37.79 -6.27 -13.02
C LYS A 1111 38.95 -6.87 -12.22
N HIS A 1112 38.85 -6.85 -10.89
CA HIS A 1112 39.82 -7.51 -10.02
C HIS A 1112 39.60 -9.03 -10.00
N ASP A 1113 40.66 -9.82 -9.77
CA ASP A 1113 40.63 -11.29 -9.81
C ASP A 1113 39.54 -11.93 -8.93
N CYS A 1114 39.19 -11.28 -7.80
CA CYS A 1114 38.14 -11.76 -6.90
C CYS A 1114 36.73 -11.78 -7.52
N VAL A 1115 36.48 -11.05 -8.63
CA VAL A 1115 35.20 -11.05 -9.35
C VAL A 1115 34.98 -12.37 -10.10
N GLY A 1116 36.05 -13.06 -10.50
CA GLY A 1116 35.99 -14.33 -11.22
C GLY A 1116 35.57 -15.55 -10.38
N TYR A 1117 35.61 -15.44 -9.05
CA TYR A 1117 35.30 -16.58 -8.16
C TYR A 1117 33.81 -16.67 -7.82
N VAL A 1118 33.16 -17.75 -8.23
CA VAL A 1118 31.78 -18.08 -7.83
C VAL A 1118 31.82 -18.91 -6.56
N LEU A 1119 31.45 -18.29 -5.43
CA LEU A 1119 31.23 -18.96 -4.15
C LEU A 1119 30.02 -19.90 -4.24
N LYS A 1120 30.24 -21.15 -4.69
CA LYS A 1120 29.26 -22.23 -4.54
C LYS A 1120 29.00 -22.45 -3.04
N LYS A 1121 27.83 -22.05 -2.57
CA LYS A 1121 27.34 -22.45 -1.24
C LYS A 1121 27.19 -23.98 -1.24
N ALA A 1122 27.59 -24.64 -0.16
CA ALA A 1122 27.26 -26.05 0.03
C ALA A 1122 25.73 -26.22 0.08
N PRO A 1123 25.18 -27.32 -0.48
CA PRO A 1123 23.78 -27.67 -0.28
C PRO A 1123 23.50 -27.95 1.20
N VAL A 1124 22.26 -27.72 1.62
CA VAL A 1124 21.75 -28.06 2.95
C VAL A 1124 20.80 -29.25 2.79
N ARG A 1125 20.86 -30.28 3.64
CA ARG A 1125 19.90 -31.38 3.60
C ARG A 1125 18.59 -31.02 4.30
N LEU A 1126 17.48 -31.58 3.85
CA LEU A 1126 16.18 -31.39 4.49
C LEU A 1126 16.20 -31.83 5.97
N GLN A 1127 16.94 -32.88 6.30
CA GLN A 1127 17.16 -33.34 7.66
C GLN A 1127 17.76 -32.24 8.54
N GLU A 1128 18.76 -31.49 8.07
CA GLU A 1128 19.35 -30.35 8.81
C GLU A 1128 18.31 -29.23 9.07
N CYS A 1129 17.36 -29.03 8.16
CA CYS A 1129 16.26 -28.07 8.35
C CYS A 1129 15.24 -28.56 9.39
N ILE A 1130 15.03 -29.87 9.50
CA ILE A 1130 14.16 -30.51 10.51
C ILE A 1130 14.84 -30.52 11.88
N GLU A 1131 16.14 -30.82 11.95
CA GLU A 1131 16.96 -30.66 13.16
C GLU A 1131 16.89 -29.21 13.64
N LEU A 1132 17.08 -28.23 12.75
CA LEU A 1132 16.96 -26.81 13.09
C LEU A 1132 15.55 -26.45 13.61
N PHE A 1133 14.49 -27.04 13.03
CA PHE A 1133 13.11 -26.88 13.50
C PHE A 1133 12.86 -27.45 14.91
N THR A 1134 13.53 -28.55 15.28
CA THR A 1134 13.38 -29.20 16.59
C THR A 1134 14.42 -28.77 17.64
N THR A 1135 15.39 -27.92 17.27
CA THR A 1135 16.31 -27.31 18.25
C THR A 1135 15.59 -26.42 19.26
N VAL A 1136 16.23 -26.23 20.42
CA VAL A 1136 15.76 -25.32 21.46
C VAL A 1136 16.05 -23.88 21.02
N GLU A 1137 14.99 -23.10 20.77
CA GLU A 1137 15.07 -21.66 20.51
C GLU A 1137 14.78 -20.86 21.79
N THR A 1138 15.33 -19.65 21.90
CA THR A 1138 14.91 -18.69 22.93
C THR A 1138 13.88 -17.75 22.32
N LEU A 1139 12.71 -17.61 22.96
CA LEU A 1139 11.67 -16.71 22.48
C LEU A 1139 12.18 -15.28 22.31
N GLU A 1140 11.79 -14.65 21.20
CA GLU A 1140 12.19 -13.29 20.88
C GLU A 1140 11.65 -12.27 21.89
N LYS A 1141 12.28 -11.08 21.94
CA LYS A 1141 11.87 -10.01 22.86
C LYS A 1141 10.49 -9.46 22.57
N GLU A 1142 9.95 -9.78 21.40
CA GLU A 1142 8.67 -9.36 20.88
C GLU A 1142 7.58 -10.30 21.41
N ASN A 1143 7.77 -11.63 21.35
CA ASN A 1143 6.80 -12.68 21.71
C ASN A 1143 7.25 -13.56 22.92
N PRO A 1144 7.20 -13.05 24.16
CA PRO A 1144 7.57 -13.78 25.39
C PRO A 1144 6.41 -14.64 25.92
N TRP A 1145 6.74 -15.78 26.52
CA TRP A 1145 5.75 -16.65 27.15
C TRP A 1145 5.37 -16.16 28.55
N PHE A 1146 4.07 -16.21 28.90
CA PHE A 1146 3.62 -15.95 30.26
C PHE A 1146 3.87 -17.16 31.16
N CYS A 1147 4.84 -17.05 32.07
CA CYS A 1147 5.11 -18.10 33.04
C CYS A 1147 4.05 -18.07 34.16
N PRO A 1148 3.27 -19.15 34.37
CA PRO A 1148 2.22 -19.17 35.40
C PRO A 1148 2.79 -19.13 36.83
N THR A 1149 4.03 -19.59 37.02
CA THR A 1149 4.72 -19.68 38.31
C THR A 1149 5.34 -18.33 38.70
N CYS A 1150 6.09 -17.69 37.80
CA CYS A 1150 6.58 -16.31 38.03
C CYS A 1150 5.45 -15.25 37.96
N LYS A 1151 4.32 -15.57 37.33
CA LYS A 1151 3.24 -14.64 36.98
C LYS A 1151 3.75 -13.41 36.20
N GLN A 1152 4.71 -13.64 35.29
CA GLN A 1152 5.29 -12.61 34.43
C GLN A 1152 5.62 -13.17 33.03
N HIS A 1153 5.70 -12.30 32.04
CA HIS A 1153 6.21 -12.63 30.71
C HIS A 1153 7.72 -12.85 30.73
N GLN A 1154 8.17 -13.96 30.15
CA GLN A 1154 9.54 -14.44 30.20
C GLN A 1154 10.04 -14.79 28.80
N LEU A 1155 11.34 -14.59 28.56
CA LEU A 1155 12.04 -15.08 27.37
C LEU A 1155 12.35 -16.57 27.57
N ALA A 1156 11.28 -17.37 27.60
CA ALA A 1156 11.38 -18.82 27.78
C ALA A 1156 12.15 -19.45 26.63
N THR A 1157 12.84 -20.55 26.91
CA THR A 1157 13.30 -21.44 25.85
C THR A 1157 12.14 -22.30 25.40
N LYS A 1158 11.89 -22.32 24.09
CA LYS A 1158 10.86 -23.15 23.44
C LYS A 1158 11.55 -24.27 22.66
N LYS A 1159 10.97 -25.45 22.69
CA LYS A 1159 11.33 -26.59 21.84
C LYS A 1159 10.07 -27.19 21.23
N LEU A 1160 10.14 -27.57 19.95
CA LEU A 1160 9.10 -28.34 19.28
C LEU A 1160 9.66 -29.73 18.95
N ASP A 1161 8.96 -30.78 19.37
CA ASP A 1161 9.30 -32.17 19.02
C ASP A 1161 8.15 -32.80 18.22
N LEU A 1162 8.47 -33.68 17.26
CA LEU A 1162 7.45 -34.38 16.48
C LEU A 1162 6.89 -35.54 17.32
N TRP A 1163 5.59 -35.54 17.60
CA TRP A 1163 4.96 -36.62 18.37
C TRP A 1163 4.18 -37.61 17.48
N MET A 1164 3.47 -37.10 16.48
CA MET A 1164 2.71 -37.91 15.54
C MET A 1164 2.72 -37.21 14.19
N LEU A 1165 3.01 -37.94 13.11
CA LEU A 1165 2.98 -37.42 11.75
C LEU A 1165 1.72 -37.90 11.01
N PRO A 1166 1.16 -37.07 10.11
CA PRO A 1166 -0.01 -37.41 9.29
C PRO A 1166 0.32 -38.43 8.18
N GLU A 1167 -0.72 -38.96 7.53
CA GLU A 1167 -0.56 -39.80 6.33
C GLU A 1167 0.05 -39.03 5.16
N THR A 1168 -0.36 -37.77 4.95
CA THR A 1168 0.26 -36.86 3.97
C THR A 1168 0.95 -35.70 4.68
N LEU A 1169 2.28 -35.65 4.59
CA LEU A 1169 3.10 -34.62 5.23
C LEU A 1169 3.43 -33.47 4.27
N ILE A 1170 2.91 -32.27 4.54
CA ILE A 1170 3.27 -31.05 3.80
C ILE A 1170 4.47 -30.38 4.49
N ILE A 1171 5.55 -30.14 3.74
CA ILE A 1171 6.76 -29.47 4.24
C ILE A 1171 6.98 -28.16 3.48
N HIS A 1172 6.81 -27.04 4.18
CA HIS A 1172 7.07 -25.69 3.70
C HIS A 1172 8.46 -25.22 4.15
N LEU A 1173 9.33 -24.95 3.18
CA LEU A 1173 10.64 -24.33 3.42
C LEU A 1173 10.46 -22.80 3.56
N LYS A 1174 10.73 -22.23 4.75
CA LYS A 1174 10.63 -20.78 5.02
C LYS A 1174 11.69 -19.98 4.23
N ARG A 1175 11.44 -19.77 2.93
CA ARG A 1175 12.35 -19.07 2.01
C ARG A 1175 12.17 -17.56 2.03
N PHE A 1176 10.96 -17.06 2.28
CA PHE A 1176 10.67 -15.63 2.26
C PHE A 1176 10.84 -14.99 3.63
N SER A 1177 11.51 -13.84 3.66
CA SER A 1177 11.67 -13.00 4.84
C SER A 1177 11.16 -11.60 4.53
N TYR A 1178 10.21 -11.15 5.32
CA TYR A 1178 9.56 -9.86 5.20
C TYR A 1178 10.16 -8.88 6.22
N THR A 1179 10.78 -7.80 5.74
CA THR A 1179 11.20 -6.67 6.59
C THR A 1179 10.42 -5.42 6.19
N LYS A 1180 10.51 -4.37 7.02
CA LYS A 1180 9.85 -3.08 6.75
C LYS A 1180 10.29 -2.40 5.44
N PHE A 1181 11.42 -2.82 4.84
CA PHE A 1181 12.04 -2.16 3.69
C PHE A 1181 12.46 -3.14 2.56
N SER A 1182 12.62 -4.43 2.86
CA SER A 1182 13.00 -5.49 1.91
C SER A 1182 12.09 -6.71 2.01
N ARG A 1183 11.88 -7.38 0.87
CA ARG A 1183 11.39 -8.76 0.80
C ARG A 1183 12.56 -9.60 0.30
N GLU A 1184 13.15 -10.42 1.15
CA GLU A 1184 14.28 -11.28 0.81
C GLU A 1184 13.80 -12.71 0.55
N LYS A 1185 14.41 -13.39 -0.41
CA LYS A 1185 14.22 -14.82 -0.68
C LYS A 1185 15.53 -15.55 -0.42
N LEU A 1186 15.45 -16.70 0.24
CA LEU A 1186 16.58 -17.61 0.42
C LEU A 1186 16.62 -18.61 -0.74
N ASP A 1187 17.54 -18.40 -1.68
CA ASP A 1187 17.85 -19.35 -2.76
C ASP A 1187 18.84 -20.45 -2.32
N THR A 1188 18.82 -20.84 -1.04
CA THR A 1188 19.61 -21.97 -0.53
C THR A 1188 19.13 -23.27 -1.18
N LEU A 1189 20.04 -24.00 -1.84
CA LEU A 1189 19.74 -25.33 -2.37
C LEU A 1189 19.48 -26.28 -1.19
N VAL A 1190 18.29 -26.88 -1.16
CA VAL A 1190 17.89 -27.87 -0.15
C VAL A 1190 17.77 -29.23 -0.84
N GLU A 1191 18.58 -30.19 -0.41
CA GLU A 1191 18.53 -31.57 -0.88
C GLU A 1191 17.48 -32.35 -0.06
N PHE A 1192 16.54 -32.98 -0.76
CA PHE A 1192 15.54 -33.87 -0.18
C PHE A 1192 15.41 -35.14 -1.04
N PRO A 1193 15.25 -36.33 -0.42
CA PRO A 1193 15.05 -37.57 -1.16
C PRO A 1193 13.63 -37.60 -1.76
N ILE A 1194 13.50 -38.25 -2.93
CA ILE A 1194 12.23 -38.41 -3.64
C ILE A 1194 11.44 -39.62 -3.12
N ARG A 1195 12.13 -40.61 -2.53
CA ARG A 1195 11.55 -41.83 -1.94
C ARG A 1195 12.23 -42.18 -0.63
N ASP A 1196 11.55 -42.99 0.18
CA ASP A 1196 12.07 -43.51 1.46
C ASP A 1196 12.59 -42.41 2.40
N LEU A 1197 11.95 -41.23 2.43
CA LEU A 1197 12.26 -40.17 3.40
C LEU A 1197 11.84 -40.62 4.79
N ASP A 1198 12.82 -41.06 5.59
CA ASP A 1198 12.60 -41.57 6.94
C ASP A 1198 12.57 -40.44 7.97
N PHE A 1199 11.46 -40.34 8.69
CA PHE A 1199 11.25 -39.42 9.83
C PHE A 1199 11.28 -40.14 11.19
N SER A 1200 11.47 -41.46 11.23
CA SER A 1200 11.31 -42.26 12.45
C SER A 1200 12.24 -41.84 13.58
N GLU A 1201 13.45 -41.33 13.26
CA GLU A 1201 14.41 -40.81 14.23
C GLU A 1201 14.02 -39.45 14.84
N PHE A 1202 13.15 -38.67 14.16
CA PHE A 1202 12.68 -37.36 14.63
C PHE A 1202 11.40 -37.43 15.46
N VAL A 1203 10.70 -38.58 15.45
CA VAL A 1203 9.46 -38.79 16.20
C VAL A 1203 9.77 -39.32 17.61
N ILE A 1204 9.47 -38.51 18.63
CA ILE A 1204 9.82 -38.81 20.03
C ILE A 1204 8.83 -39.73 20.76
N LYS A 1205 7.73 -40.13 20.11
CA LYS A 1205 6.72 -41.03 20.67
C LYS A 1205 7.34 -42.41 20.94
N PRO A 1206 7.21 -42.98 22.15
CA PRO A 1206 7.74 -44.31 22.46
C PRO A 1206 7.19 -45.37 21.52
N GLN A 1207 8.08 -46.09 20.83
CA GLN A 1207 7.69 -47.17 19.92
C GLN A 1207 7.42 -48.46 20.69
N ASN A 1208 6.46 -49.26 20.18
CA ASN A 1208 6.09 -50.53 20.78
C ASN A 1208 7.05 -51.62 20.26
N GLU A 1209 7.81 -52.28 21.14
CA GLU A 1209 8.93 -53.17 20.74
C GLU A 1209 8.51 -54.32 19.80
N SER A 1210 7.24 -54.74 19.85
CA SER A 1210 6.68 -55.78 19.00
C SER A 1210 6.30 -55.32 17.57
N ALA A 1211 6.18 -54.01 17.32
CA ALA A 1211 5.80 -53.44 16.04
C ALA A 1211 6.22 -51.95 15.95
N PRO A 1212 7.42 -51.62 15.44
CA PRO A 1212 7.85 -50.24 15.27
C PRO A 1212 7.02 -49.51 14.20
N GLU A 1213 6.56 -48.30 14.51
CA GLU A 1213 5.89 -47.39 13.58
C GLU A 1213 6.97 -46.71 12.70
N LEU A 1214 7.06 -47.12 11.43
CA LEU A 1214 8.01 -46.56 10.46
C LEU A 1214 7.40 -45.37 9.73
N TYR A 1215 7.96 -44.19 9.93
CA TYR A 1215 7.53 -42.93 9.31
C TYR A 1215 8.31 -42.66 8.02
N LYS A 1216 8.07 -43.48 6.99
CA LYS A 1216 8.67 -43.34 5.66
C LYS A 1216 7.71 -42.69 4.67
N TYR A 1217 8.19 -41.66 3.98
CA TYR A 1217 7.43 -40.88 3.01
C TYR A 1217 8.05 -40.91 1.62
N ASP A 1218 7.20 -41.01 0.60
CA ASP A 1218 7.55 -40.77 -0.81
C ASP A 1218 7.01 -39.41 -1.23
N LEU A 1219 7.75 -38.70 -2.10
CA LEU A 1219 7.39 -37.38 -2.58
C LEU A 1219 6.28 -37.45 -3.65
N ILE A 1220 5.12 -36.87 -3.36
CA ILE A 1220 3.96 -36.84 -4.28
C ILE A 1220 3.89 -35.58 -5.14
N ALA A 1221 4.26 -34.41 -4.61
CA ALA A 1221 4.20 -33.12 -5.30
C ALA A 1221 5.17 -32.08 -4.73
N VAL A 1222 5.54 -31.08 -5.54
CA VAL A 1222 6.40 -29.94 -5.17
C VAL A 1222 5.87 -28.65 -5.78
N SER A 1223 5.53 -27.67 -4.93
CA SER A 1223 5.34 -26.27 -5.35
C SER A 1223 6.70 -25.58 -5.47
N ASN A 1224 7.11 -25.25 -6.70
CA ASN A 1224 8.38 -24.58 -6.99
C ASN A 1224 8.14 -23.08 -7.21
N HIS A 1225 9.07 -22.22 -6.77
CA HIS A 1225 9.02 -20.76 -7.01
C HIS A 1225 10.34 -20.23 -7.58
N TYR A 1226 10.28 -19.71 -8.80
CA TYR A 1226 11.39 -19.08 -9.53
C TYR A 1226 11.29 -17.56 -9.44
N GLY A 1227 12.41 -16.85 -9.57
CA GLY A 1227 12.47 -15.38 -9.35
C GLY A 1227 12.24 -14.97 -7.88
N GLY A 1228 12.05 -13.66 -7.66
CA GLY A 1228 11.70 -13.04 -6.38
C GLY A 1228 10.22 -12.66 -6.28
N LEU A 1229 9.74 -12.25 -5.09
CA LEU A 1229 8.31 -12.08 -4.76
C LEU A 1229 7.62 -10.83 -5.36
N ARG A 1230 7.98 -10.45 -6.59
CA ARG A 1230 7.36 -9.37 -7.39
C ARG A 1230 7.09 -9.82 -8.81
N ASP A 1231 8.05 -10.53 -9.40
CA ASP A 1231 8.07 -11.02 -10.79
C ASP A 1231 8.33 -12.55 -10.84
N GLY A 1232 8.04 -13.24 -9.73
CA GLY A 1232 8.29 -14.66 -9.54
C GLY A 1232 7.23 -15.55 -10.18
N HIS A 1233 7.61 -16.78 -10.51
CA HIS A 1233 6.71 -17.73 -11.15
C HIS A 1233 6.63 -19.02 -10.34
N CYS A 1234 5.41 -19.45 -10.01
CA CYS A 1234 5.16 -20.70 -9.31
C CYS A 1234 4.78 -21.82 -10.30
N MET A 1235 5.38 -23.00 -10.14
CA MET A 1235 5.10 -24.21 -10.95
C MET A 1235 5.03 -25.45 -10.05
N CYS A 1236 4.03 -26.31 -10.27
CA CYS A 1236 3.95 -27.59 -9.59
C CYS A 1236 4.67 -28.68 -10.40
N ARG A 1237 5.33 -29.62 -9.71
CA ARG A 1237 5.69 -30.95 -10.23
C ARG A 1237 4.95 -32.00 -9.40
N ALA A 1238 4.35 -33.00 -10.01
CA ALA A 1238 3.60 -34.05 -9.30
C ALA A 1238 3.78 -35.43 -9.93
N VAL A 1239 3.59 -36.49 -9.14
CA VAL A 1239 3.60 -37.87 -9.63
C VAL A 1239 2.27 -38.16 -10.33
N ALA A 1240 2.32 -38.54 -11.61
CA ALA A 1240 1.12 -38.69 -12.42
C ALA A 1240 0.31 -39.97 -12.09
N GLY A 1241 -0.97 -39.77 -11.76
CA GLY A 1241 -1.99 -40.82 -11.61
C GLY A 1241 -2.13 -41.38 -10.19
N LEU A 1242 -3.35 -41.83 -9.84
CA LEU A 1242 -3.63 -42.47 -8.55
C LEU A 1242 -2.82 -43.78 -8.43
N PRO A 1243 -2.08 -44.01 -7.31
CA PRO A 1243 -1.18 -45.14 -7.17
C PRO A 1243 -1.93 -46.48 -7.15
N ARG A 1244 -1.86 -47.23 -8.25
CA ARG A 1244 -2.39 -48.59 -8.38
C ARG A 1244 -1.49 -49.62 -7.67
N GLY A 1245 -1.47 -49.56 -6.35
CA GLY A 1245 -0.80 -50.53 -5.48
C GLY A 1245 0.73 -50.38 -5.42
N ARG A 1246 1.33 -50.95 -4.36
CA ARG A 1246 2.79 -50.98 -4.15
C ARG A 1246 3.43 -51.90 -5.20
N GLY A 1247 3.99 -51.35 -6.28
CA GLY A 1247 4.78 -52.15 -7.23
C GLY A 1247 5.12 -51.53 -8.59
N ALA A 1248 4.36 -50.54 -9.08
CA ALA A 1248 4.61 -49.93 -10.39
C ALA A 1248 5.35 -48.58 -10.27
N GLY A 1249 6.55 -48.49 -10.83
CA GLY A 1249 7.29 -47.23 -10.91
C GLY A 1249 6.70 -46.32 -11.97
N CYS A 1250 6.00 -45.26 -11.56
CA CYS A 1250 5.58 -44.17 -12.45
C CYS A 1250 6.71 -43.11 -12.53
N PRO A 1251 7.08 -42.60 -13.72
CA PRO A 1251 7.98 -41.45 -13.83
C PRO A 1251 7.30 -40.18 -13.30
N VAL A 1252 8.11 -39.28 -12.73
CA VAL A 1252 7.66 -37.91 -12.45
C VAL A 1252 7.56 -37.18 -13.80
N CYS A 1253 6.39 -36.65 -14.11
CA CYS A 1253 6.19 -35.81 -15.29
C CYS A 1253 6.57 -34.36 -14.96
N ASP A 1254 7.20 -33.68 -15.93
CA ASP A 1254 7.57 -32.25 -15.87
C ASP A 1254 6.40 -31.35 -16.31
#